data_AF-A0A950RFY6-F1
#
_entry.id   AF-A0A950RFY6-F1
#
_cell.length_a   1.000
_cell.length_b   1.000
_cell.length_c   1.000
_cell.angle_alpha   90.00
_cell.angle_beta   90.00
_cell.angle_gamma   90.00
#
_symmetry.space_group_name_H-M   'P 1'
#
loop_
_entity.id
_entity.type
_entity.pdbx_description
1 polymer ?
#
loop_
_entity_poly.entity_id
_entity_poly.type
_entity_poly.pdbx_seq_one_letter_code
_entity_poly.pdbx_strand_id
1 'polypeptide(L)'
;LGTFEFLLDAAAPHRFAFIEANARLQVEHTVTEEVYGVDLVQTQLRIASGETLAVLGLRQPDIAPPRGFAIQLRVNMETMRPDGTALPSGGTIARYEPPSGPGVRVDGFGYAGYRTVSSFDSLLAKLIVHAPSAQYADAISRARRAVGEFRIEGVATNLGFLAALLDHPDLATGAVTTRWLDERAGELAEATAGRSIDPFFAEAEPIAQATAEASGPPGTVAVAAPMQGSVVSLAVREGDLVAPGKTVAVLEAMKMEHLVAAGAAGVVRLVATTPGAVLTQGEPLVFIEPREMAAVDEAETEEADLDAIRPDLAESIARHALTLDAARGEAVRRRRQAGGRTVRENIADLCDPGSFTEYGALTFAAQRTRRTTEELMRTTPADGLVAGIGTVNAATFGEERASTVIVAYDYMVLAGTQGTMNHKKQDRVFRLAKEFRRPLVLFAEGGGGRPGDTDKQLTTAASLDIPTFHHFAGLSGLVPLVGIVYGRCFAGNAALLGCCDVIIATESTSLGMGGPAMIEGGGLGVFKPEEVGPVSVQAPNGVIDALVRDEAEGVAVAKQYLAYFQGAVREWSCPDQRLLRRSVPENRLRVYDVRAVVHTLADTGSVLELRPAFGLGMITALIRIEGRPMGLIANNPMHLAGAIDADAADKAARFVQLCDAYDIPVLSLCDTPGFMVGPEAERSAQVRRVCRMFVVGASLTVPFFTVALRKVYGLGAQAMAGGSFHAPCFTVSWPTGEFGGMGLEGAVRLAYRNELAAIADPVERDALYRRHVQELYQCGKAIHVASMLEIDDVIDPAETRRWIMRGLRTAPPPVARQGKKRPHIETW
;
A
#
# COMPACT_ATOMS: atom_id res chain seq x y z
N LEU A 1 -6.53 9.20 -24.28
CA LEU A 1 -5.38 8.96 -25.19
C LEU A 1 -4.12 9.43 -24.48
N GLY A 2 -3.06 8.64 -24.51
CA GLY A 2 -1.80 8.98 -23.85
C GLY A 2 -0.67 8.09 -24.37
N THR A 3 0.57 8.52 -24.12
CA THR A 3 1.78 7.79 -24.51
C THR A 3 2.24 6.94 -23.34
N PHE A 4 2.55 5.67 -23.59
CA PHE A 4 3.19 4.78 -22.62
C PHE A 4 4.64 4.58 -23.03
N GLU A 5 5.55 4.96 -22.16
CA GLU A 5 6.98 4.97 -22.44
C GLU A 5 7.67 3.76 -21.81
N PHE A 6 8.57 3.16 -22.58
CA PHE A 6 9.33 1.98 -22.18
C PHE A 6 10.81 2.18 -22.48
N LEU A 7 11.68 1.76 -21.55
CA LEU A 7 13.11 1.58 -21.83
C LEU A 7 13.32 0.19 -22.41
N LEU A 8 14.00 0.13 -23.55
CA LEU A 8 14.41 -1.12 -24.19
C LEU A 8 15.88 -1.41 -23.87
N ASP A 9 16.18 -2.66 -23.52
CA ASP A 9 17.56 -3.12 -23.41
C ASP A 9 18.15 -3.34 -24.82
N ALA A 10 19.14 -2.53 -25.20
CA ALA A 10 19.79 -2.61 -26.51
C ALA A 10 20.48 -3.96 -26.76
N ALA A 11 20.95 -4.64 -25.70
CA ALA A 11 21.57 -5.97 -25.81
C ALA A 11 20.53 -7.10 -25.79
N ALA A 12 19.31 -6.82 -25.33
CA ALA A 12 18.21 -7.79 -25.23
C ALA A 12 16.87 -7.14 -25.61
N PRO A 13 16.55 -6.99 -26.91
CA PRO A 13 15.35 -6.25 -27.38
C PRO A 13 13.99 -6.82 -26.95
N HIS A 14 13.95 -7.97 -26.29
CA HIS A 14 12.73 -8.53 -25.70
C HIS A 14 12.54 -8.09 -24.22
N ARG A 15 13.56 -7.48 -23.62
CA ARG A 15 13.53 -6.93 -22.26
C ARG A 15 13.23 -5.45 -22.33
N PHE A 16 12.12 -5.06 -21.74
CA PHE A 16 11.74 -3.67 -21.60
C PHE A 16 11.19 -3.39 -20.21
N ALA A 17 11.34 -2.14 -19.76
CA ALA A 17 10.80 -1.66 -18.50
C ALA A 17 9.88 -0.47 -18.77
N PHE A 18 8.72 -0.43 -18.11
CA PHE A 18 7.86 0.75 -18.12
C PHE A 18 8.56 1.92 -17.40
N ILE A 19 8.47 3.11 -17.99
CA ILE A 19 9.02 4.36 -17.41
C ILE A 19 7.89 5.23 -16.88
N GLU A 20 7.00 5.64 -17.78
CA GLU A 20 6.00 6.66 -17.52
C GLU A 20 4.79 6.47 -18.44
N ALA A 21 3.63 6.96 -17.99
CA ALA A 21 2.44 7.12 -18.81
C ALA A 21 2.04 8.60 -18.87
N ASN A 22 2.18 9.18 -20.06
CA ASN A 22 1.84 10.56 -20.34
C ASN A 22 0.38 10.65 -20.83
N ALA A 23 -0.55 10.98 -19.93
CA ALA A 23 -1.99 11.09 -20.21
C ALA A 23 -2.39 12.41 -20.93
N ARG A 24 -1.59 12.82 -21.92
CA ARG A 24 -1.75 14.06 -22.70
C ARG A 24 -1.16 13.89 -24.11
N LEU A 25 -1.51 14.80 -25.03
CA LEU A 25 -0.84 14.86 -26.33
C LEU A 25 0.65 15.18 -26.15
N GLN A 26 1.52 14.41 -26.79
CA GLN A 26 2.97 14.62 -26.76
C GLN A 26 3.45 15.41 -27.97
N VAL A 27 4.62 16.05 -27.86
CA VAL A 27 5.21 16.88 -28.93
C VAL A 27 5.44 16.04 -30.20
N GLU A 28 5.90 14.80 -30.02
CA GLU A 28 6.22 13.83 -31.07
C GLU A 28 5.01 13.09 -31.64
N HIS A 29 3.77 13.43 -31.28
CA HIS A 29 2.58 12.78 -31.83
C HIS A 29 2.55 12.81 -33.38
N THR A 30 3.13 13.84 -33.99
CA THR A 30 3.06 14.07 -35.44
C THR A 30 3.71 12.95 -36.26
N VAL A 31 4.76 12.27 -35.78
CA VAL A 31 5.34 11.13 -36.54
C VAL A 31 4.39 9.94 -36.59
N THR A 32 3.55 9.78 -35.55
CA THR A 32 2.49 8.76 -35.51
C THR A 32 1.40 9.12 -36.53
N GLU A 33 1.03 10.40 -36.62
CA GLU A 33 0.04 10.86 -37.62
C GLU A 33 0.51 10.59 -39.05
N GLU A 34 1.78 10.87 -39.37
CA GLU A 34 2.32 10.67 -40.72
C GLU A 34 2.33 9.19 -41.16
N VAL A 35 2.65 8.26 -40.24
CA VAL A 35 2.76 6.84 -40.62
C VAL A 35 1.45 6.07 -40.52
N TYR A 36 0.51 6.49 -39.66
CA TYR A 36 -0.80 5.82 -39.51
C TYR A 36 -1.93 6.56 -40.22
N GLY A 37 -1.74 7.82 -40.63
CA GLY A 37 -2.78 8.63 -41.27
C GLY A 37 -3.93 8.99 -40.33
N VAL A 38 -3.66 9.09 -39.03
CA VAL A 38 -4.64 9.41 -37.98
C VAL A 38 -4.37 10.81 -37.46
N ASP A 39 -5.40 11.66 -37.42
CA ASP A 39 -5.35 12.95 -36.73
C ASP A 39 -5.62 12.72 -35.24
N LEU A 40 -4.57 12.78 -34.42
CA LEU A 40 -4.64 12.44 -33.01
C LEU A 40 -5.33 13.54 -32.20
N VAL A 41 -5.25 14.80 -32.64
CA VAL A 41 -5.93 15.93 -31.98
C VAL A 41 -7.43 15.84 -32.21
N GLN A 42 -7.86 15.64 -33.45
CA GLN A 42 -9.27 15.43 -33.79
C GLN A 42 -9.82 14.21 -33.06
N THR A 43 -9.05 13.12 -33.00
CA THR A 43 -9.43 11.92 -32.26
C THR A 43 -9.65 12.22 -30.78
N GLN A 44 -8.75 12.97 -30.13
CA GLN A 44 -8.93 13.40 -28.74
C GLN A 44 -10.21 14.20 -28.54
N LEU A 45 -10.52 15.14 -29.43
CA LEU A 45 -11.74 15.96 -29.38
C LEU A 45 -13.01 15.10 -29.54
N ARG A 46 -13.00 14.11 -30.44
CA ARG A 46 -14.13 13.21 -30.68
C ARG A 46 -14.38 12.27 -29.50
N ILE A 47 -13.31 11.75 -28.89
CA ILE A 47 -13.42 10.94 -27.65
C ILE A 47 -13.94 11.80 -26.49
N ALA A 48 -13.42 13.02 -26.33
CA ALA A 48 -13.90 13.95 -25.31
C ALA A 48 -15.39 14.31 -25.50
N SER A 49 -15.88 14.26 -26.75
CA SER A 49 -17.29 14.44 -27.11
C SER A 49 -18.15 13.17 -26.92
N GLY A 50 -17.57 12.07 -26.45
CA GLY A 50 -18.27 10.83 -26.13
C GLY A 50 -18.18 9.72 -27.19
N GLU A 51 -17.44 9.90 -28.28
CA GLU A 51 -17.22 8.83 -29.25
C GLU A 51 -16.29 7.73 -28.72
N THR A 52 -16.55 6.48 -29.12
CA THR A 52 -15.75 5.32 -28.68
C THR A 52 -14.65 4.99 -29.69
N LEU A 53 -13.58 4.31 -29.23
CA LEU A 53 -12.50 3.85 -30.11
C LEU A 53 -12.98 2.95 -31.26
N ALA A 54 -14.07 2.19 -31.04
CA ALA A 54 -14.67 1.36 -32.09
C ALA A 54 -15.26 2.20 -33.23
N VAL A 55 -15.97 3.28 -32.89
CA VAL A 55 -16.56 4.21 -33.89
C VAL A 55 -15.46 4.95 -34.66
N LEU A 56 -14.33 5.23 -33.99
CA LEU A 56 -13.19 5.90 -34.60
C LEU A 56 -12.27 4.97 -35.41
N GLY A 57 -12.52 3.65 -35.40
CA GLY A 57 -11.66 2.67 -36.08
C GLY A 57 -10.28 2.51 -35.43
N LEU A 58 -10.17 2.75 -34.13
CA LEU A 58 -8.91 2.78 -33.37
C LEU A 58 -8.81 1.66 -32.32
N ARG A 59 -9.54 0.55 -32.51
CA ARG A 59 -9.24 -0.67 -31.74
C ARG A 59 -7.99 -1.30 -32.33
N GLN A 60 -7.20 -1.98 -31.51
CA GLN A 60 -5.95 -2.62 -31.94
C GLN A 60 -6.07 -3.46 -33.23
N PRO A 61 -7.15 -4.24 -33.47
CA PRO A 61 -7.31 -5.01 -34.70
C PRO A 61 -7.65 -4.18 -35.94
N ASP A 62 -8.15 -2.95 -35.76
CA ASP A 62 -8.61 -2.07 -36.84
C ASP A 62 -7.50 -1.13 -37.34
N ILE A 63 -6.39 -1.02 -36.60
CA ILE A 63 -5.25 -0.15 -36.95
C ILE A 63 -4.38 -0.84 -38.00
N ALA A 64 -4.23 -0.20 -39.16
CA ALA A 64 -3.33 -0.67 -40.21
C ALA A 64 -1.86 -0.57 -39.80
N PRO A 65 -0.95 -1.42 -40.33
CA PRO A 65 0.48 -1.27 -40.13
C PRO A 65 0.99 0.12 -40.56
N PRO A 66 2.05 0.65 -39.91
CA PRO A 66 2.60 1.96 -40.25
C PRO A 66 3.12 1.96 -41.69
N ARG A 67 2.87 3.06 -42.41
CA ARG A 67 3.26 3.25 -43.81
C ARG A 67 4.58 3.99 -43.90
N GLY A 68 5.67 3.25 -44.05
CA GLY A 68 7.02 3.82 -44.21
C GLY A 68 7.57 4.40 -42.90
N PHE A 69 8.45 5.40 -43.01
CA PHE A 69 9.16 6.00 -41.88
C PHE A 69 8.90 7.50 -41.80
N ALA A 70 8.74 8.02 -40.58
CA ALA A 70 8.70 9.45 -40.31
C ALA A 70 9.78 9.84 -39.29
N ILE A 71 10.38 11.01 -39.49
CA ILE A 71 11.37 11.60 -38.58
C ILE A 71 10.88 13.01 -38.23
N GLN A 72 10.79 13.31 -36.93
CA GLN A 72 10.57 14.67 -36.43
C GLN A 72 11.89 15.22 -35.90
N LEU A 73 12.25 16.42 -36.35
CA LEU A 73 13.38 17.20 -35.88
C LEU A 73 12.84 18.43 -35.13
N ARG A 74 13.31 18.65 -33.91
CA ARG A 74 12.92 19.78 -33.08
C ARG A 74 13.88 20.93 -33.32
N VAL A 75 13.41 21.92 -34.07
CA VAL A 75 14.16 23.14 -34.38
C VAL A 75 13.99 24.10 -33.22
N ASN A 76 15.05 24.27 -32.45
CA ASN A 76 15.09 25.06 -31.22
C ASN A 76 15.92 26.32 -31.43
N MET A 77 15.54 27.39 -30.75
CA MET A 77 16.31 28.63 -30.64
C MET A 77 17.41 28.44 -29.61
N GLU A 78 18.40 27.63 -29.94
CA GLU A 78 19.53 27.33 -29.07
C GLU A 78 20.79 27.01 -29.88
N THR A 79 21.96 27.17 -29.27
CA THR A 79 23.24 26.70 -29.80
C THR A 79 23.81 25.61 -28.89
N MET A 80 24.56 24.66 -29.45
CA MET A 80 25.17 23.58 -28.64
C MET A 80 26.61 23.94 -28.27
N ARG A 81 26.96 23.76 -26.99
CA ARG A 81 28.35 23.83 -26.52
C ARG A 81 29.11 22.53 -26.85
N PRO A 82 30.46 22.56 -26.84
CA PRO A 82 31.28 21.35 -27.03
C PRO A 82 31.03 20.23 -26.02
N ASP A 83 30.44 20.52 -24.86
CA ASP A 83 30.05 19.53 -23.85
C ASP A 83 28.62 18.98 -24.05
N GLY A 84 27.92 19.39 -25.11
CA GLY A 84 26.55 18.99 -25.42
C GLY A 84 25.46 19.82 -24.74
N THR A 85 25.83 20.80 -23.91
CA THR A 85 24.82 21.65 -23.26
C THR A 85 24.22 22.65 -24.24
N ALA A 86 22.89 22.76 -24.24
CA ALA A 86 22.16 23.72 -25.07
C ALA A 86 22.16 25.10 -24.41
N LEU A 87 22.50 26.14 -25.19
CA LEU A 87 22.42 27.53 -24.81
C LEU A 87 21.21 28.18 -25.48
N PRO A 88 20.21 28.67 -24.73
CA PRO A 88 19.08 29.34 -25.32
C PRO A 88 19.53 30.62 -26.04
N SER A 89 18.91 30.85 -27.19
CA SER A 89 19.12 31.99 -28.08
C SER A 89 17.80 32.76 -28.23
N GLY A 90 17.90 34.06 -28.45
CA GLY A 90 16.75 34.93 -28.62
C GLY A 90 17.06 36.13 -29.52
N GLY A 91 16.02 36.76 -30.04
CA GLY A 91 16.16 37.88 -30.98
C GLY A 91 14.90 38.10 -31.80
N THR A 92 15.05 38.83 -32.89
CA THR A 92 13.97 39.04 -33.87
C THR A 92 14.23 38.16 -35.07
N ILE A 93 13.28 37.30 -35.42
CA ILE A 93 13.37 36.44 -36.59
C ILE A 93 13.29 37.34 -37.83
N ALA A 94 14.40 37.51 -38.55
CA ALA A 94 14.48 38.34 -39.75
C ALA A 94 13.88 37.63 -40.96
N ARG A 95 14.12 36.32 -41.08
CA ARG A 95 13.51 35.44 -42.09
C ARG A 95 13.09 34.12 -41.47
N TYR A 96 11.98 33.58 -41.97
CA TYR A 96 11.45 32.29 -41.58
C TYR A 96 10.80 31.64 -42.81
N GLU A 97 11.55 30.78 -43.49
CA GLU A 97 11.13 30.09 -44.72
C GLU A 97 11.18 28.57 -44.45
N PRO A 98 10.07 27.97 -43.97
CA PRO A 98 10.02 26.53 -43.68
C PRO A 98 10.08 25.70 -44.97
N PRO A 99 10.73 24.51 -44.94
CA PRO A 99 10.77 23.61 -46.07
C PRO A 99 9.37 23.08 -46.39
N SER A 100 9.13 22.75 -47.66
CA SER A 100 7.81 22.33 -48.14
C SER A 100 7.91 21.26 -49.23
N GLY A 101 6.78 20.66 -49.57
CA GLY A 101 6.67 19.64 -50.62
C GLY A 101 6.16 18.29 -50.09
N PRO A 102 5.99 17.29 -50.98
CA PRO A 102 5.41 16.00 -50.61
C PRO A 102 6.23 15.26 -49.56
N GLY A 103 5.59 14.93 -48.44
CA GLY A 103 6.22 14.26 -47.31
C GLY A 103 7.05 15.19 -46.41
N VAL A 104 6.85 16.50 -46.47
CA VAL A 104 7.42 17.49 -45.54
C VAL A 104 6.29 18.27 -44.88
N ARG A 105 6.24 18.26 -43.56
CA ARG A 105 5.30 19.00 -42.72
C ARG A 105 6.07 19.82 -41.69
N VAL A 106 5.66 21.06 -41.47
CA VAL A 106 6.25 21.92 -40.43
C VAL A 106 5.15 22.43 -39.52
N ASP A 107 5.26 22.08 -38.25
CA ASP A 107 4.40 22.60 -37.18
C ASP A 107 5.25 23.57 -36.35
N GLY A 108 5.10 24.87 -36.54
CA GLY A 108 5.83 25.89 -35.79
C GLY A 108 5.03 27.18 -35.67
N PHE A 109 5.49 28.09 -34.82
CA PHE A 109 4.83 29.39 -34.62
C PHE A 109 5.63 30.58 -35.18
N GLY A 110 6.84 30.34 -35.69
CA GLY A 110 7.73 31.38 -36.19
C GLY A 110 7.18 32.10 -37.42
N TYR A 111 7.46 33.40 -37.50
CA TYR A 111 7.22 34.23 -38.69
C TYR A 111 8.21 35.41 -38.70
N ALA A 112 8.50 35.95 -39.88
CA ALA A 112 9.40 37.10 -40.01
C ALA A 112 8.86 38.32 -39.22
N GLY A 113 9.71 38.96 -38.44
CA GLY A 113 9.39 40.05 -37.53
C GLY A 113 8.99 39.61 -36.12
N TYR A 114 8.85 38.30 -35.85
CA TYR A 114 8.55 37.80 -34.51
C TYR A 114 9.75 38.00 -33.58
N ARG A 115 9.52 38.69 -32.45
CA ARG A 115 10.51 38.87 -31.38
C ARG A 115 10.33 37.81 -30.32
N THR A 116 11.35 36.99 -30.10
CA THR A 116 11.29 35.85 -29.20
C THR A 116 11.44 36.31 -27.75
N VAL A 117 10.83 35.57 -26.82
CA VAL A 117 10.83 35.87 -25.39
C VAL A 117 11.40 34.67 -24.64
N SER A 118 12.42 34.89 -23.82
CA SER A 118 13.12 33.83 -23.07
C SER A 118 12.32 33.24 -21.91
N SER A 119 11.09 33.72 -21.67
CA SER A 119 10.19 33.20 -20.64
C SER A 119 9.48 31.91 -21.06
N PHE A 120 9.61 31.48 -22.32
CA PHE A 120 9.00 30.29 -22.89
C PHE A 120 10.07 29.32 -23.43
N ASP A 121 9.65 28.10 -23.74
CA ASP A 121 10.50 27.03 -24.27
C ASP A 121 11.20 27.40 -25.59
N SER A 122 12.38 26.84 -25.86
CA SER A 122 13.20 27.16 -27.04
C SER A 122 12.67 26.56 -28.35
N LEU A 123 11.75 25.60 -28.30
CA LEU A 123 11.18 24.93 -29.47
C LEU A 123 10.46 25.93 -30.39
N LEU A 124 11.03 26.21 -31.57
CA LEU A 124 10.47 27.15 -32.55
C LEU A 124 9.57 26.44 -33.57
N ALA A 125 10.02 25.27 -34.05
CA ALA A 125 9.32 24.48 -35.05
C ALA A 125 9.63 23.00 -34.91
N LYS A 126 8.66 22.17 -35.28
CA LYS A 126 8.84 20.74 -35.51
C LYS A 126 8.90 20.55 -37.02
N LEU A 127 10.02 20.06 -37.54
CA LEU A 127 10.17 19.65 -38.92
C LEU A 127 9.91 18.14 -39.01
N ILE A 128 8.83 17.74 -39.67
CA ILE A 128 8.45 16.35 -39.85
C ILE A 128 8.69 15.97 -41.31
N VAL A 129 9.44 14.90 -41.53
CA VAL A 129 9.57 14.30 -42.85
C VAL A 129 9.00 12.89 -42.85
N HIS A 130 8.34 12.54 -43.94
CA HIS A 130 7.76 11.22 -44.19
C HIS A 130 8.30 10.64 -45.49
N ALA A 131 8.76 9.39 -45.41
CA ALA A 131 9.15 8.60 -46.56
C ALA A 131 8.20 7.39 -46.66
N PRO A 132 7.37 7.29 -47.72
CA PRO A 132 6.55 6.11 -47.97
C PRO A 132 7.39 4.97 -48.60
N SER A 133 8.55 4.68 -47.99
CA SER A 133 9.52 3.66 -48.40
C SER A 133 9.76 2.68 -47.26
N ALA A 134 10.13 1.45 -47.60
CA ALA A 134 10.57 0.44 -46.63
C ALA A 134 12.01 0.65 -46.15
N GLN A 135 12.73 1.64 -46.69
CA GLN A 135 14.11 1.95 -46.31
C GLN A 135 14.15 3.19 -45.41
N TYR A 136 14.64 3.03 -44.17
CA TYR A 136 14.80 4.14 -43.22
C TYR A 136 15.76 5.23 -43.73
N ALA A 137 16.78 4.84 -44.50
CA ALA A 137 17.74 5.76 -45.11
C ALA A 137 17.07 6.81 -46.03
N ASP A 138 15.92 6.48 -46.65
CA ASP A 138 15.17 7.43 -47.49
C ASP A 138 14.56 8.56 -46.64
N ALA A 139 14.12 8.26 -45.41
CA ALA A 139 13.63 9.26 -44.48
C ALA A 139 14.77 10.16 -43.99
N ILE A 140 15.95 9.60 -43.70
CA ILE A 140 17.16 10.37 -43.34
C ILE A 140 17.59 11.29 -44.49
N SER A 141 17.60 10.80 -45.73
CA SER A 141 17.96 11.62 -46.89
C SER A 141 16.98 12.77 -47.11
N ARG A 142 15.67 12.53 -46.90
CA ARG A 142 14.65 13.58 -46.96
C ARG A 142 14.79 14.58 -45.82
N ALA A 143 15.06 14.11 -44.60
CA ALA A 143 15.32 14.94 -43.43
C ALA A 143 16.51 15.89 -43.69
N ARG A 144 17.61 15.36 -44.21
CA ARG A 144 18.82 16.12 -44.54
C ARG A 144 18.52 17.25 -45.53
N ARG A 145 17.77 16.92 -46.60
CA ARG A 145 17.34 17.92 -47.58
C ARG A 145 16.45 18.99 -46.94
N ALA A 146 15.44 18.59 -46.17
CA ALA A 146 14.50 19.53 -45.57
C ALA A 146 15.16 20.45 -44.53
N VAL A 147 16.17 19.97 -43.78
CA VAL A 147 16.98 20.81 -42.89
C VAL A 147 17.75 21.87 -43.68
N GLY A 148 18.38 21.49 -44.80
CA GLY A 148 19.10 22.45 -45.65
C GLY A 148 18.21 23.44 -46.42
N GLU A 149 16.91 23.15 -46.54
CA GLU A 149 15.91 24.06 -47.12
C GLU A 149 15.27 24.97 -46.05
N PHE A 150 15.47 24.71 -44.75
CA PHE A 150 14.85 25.51 -43.68
C PHE A 150 15.70 26.74 -43.36
N ARG A 151 15.30 27.89 -43.92
CA ARG A 151 16.00 29.16 -43.69
C ARG A 151 15.40 29.93 -42.52
N ILE A 152 16.22 30.15 -41.49
CA ILE A 152 15.89 30.99 -40.33
C ILE A 152 17.04 31.97 -40.12
N GLU A 153 16.74 33.27 -40.14
CA GLU A 153 17.72 34.35 -39.92
C GLU A 153 17.32 35.23 -38.74
N GLY A 154 18.29 35.90 -38.11
CA GLY A 154 18.07 36.84 -37.01
C GLY A 154 18.04 36.21 -35.60
N VAL A 155 17.98 34.88 -35.50
CA VAL A 155 18.15 34.11 -34.26
C VAL A 155 19.01 32.89 -34.52
N ALA A 156 19.90 32.54 -33.58
CA ALA A 156 20.65 31.29 -33.67
C ALA A 156 19.74 30.09 -33.34
N THR A 157 19.89 28.99 -34.08
CA THR A 157 19.11 27.76 -33.92
C THR A 157 20.01 26.52 -33.95
N ASN A 158 19.47 25.39 -33.53
CA ASN A 158 20.15 24.10 -33.55
C ASN A 158 20.14 23.41 -34.94
N LEU A 159 19.72 24.08 -36.03
CA LEU A 159 19.64 23.47 -37.37
C LEU A 159 20.96 22.86 -37.84
N GLY A 160 22.09 23.53 -37.58
CA GLY A 160 23.41 23.02 -37.95
C GLY A 160 23.77 21.74 -37.20
N PHE A 161 23.39 21.66 -35.93
CA PHE A 161 23.57 20.48 -35.09
C PHE A 161 22.68 19.32 -35.55
N LEU A 162 21.41 19.60 -35.91
CA LEU A 162 20.52 18.60 -36.50
C LEU A 162 21.05 18.07 -37.84
N ALA A 163 21.68 18.92 -38.66
CA ALA A 163 22.33 18.48 -39.89
C ALA A 163 23.53 17.57 -39.63
N ALA A 164 24.38 17.89 -38.63
CA ALA A 164 25.48 17.05 -38.20
C ALA A 164 24.98 15.70 -37.67
N LEU A 165 23.90 15.70 -36.88
CA LEU A 165 23.26 14.49 -36.36
C LEU A 165 22.78 13.57 -37.49
N LEU A 166 22.15 14.14 -38.54
CA LEU A 166 21.66 13.40 -39.71
C LEU A 166 22.76 12.82 -40.60
N ASP A 167 23.99 13.31 -40.49
CA ASP A 167 25.14 12.79 -41.21
C ASP A 167 25.87 11.68 -40.47
N HIS A 168 25.62 11.54 -39.17
CA HIS A 168 26.28 10.52 -38.38
C HIS A 168 25.84 9.10 -38.80
N PRO A 169 26.78 8.17 -39.08
CA PRO A 169 26.46 6.84 -39.60
C PRO A 169 25.60 6.00 -38.65
N ASP A 170 25.80 6.12 -37.34
CA ASP A 170 25.00 5.42 -36.32
C ASP A 170 23.51 5.77 -36.42
N LEU A 171 23.17 7.02 -36.76
CA LEU A 171 21.77 7.40 -36.92
C LEU A 171 21.16 6.68 -38.12
N ALA A 172 21.86 6.58 -39.25
CA ALA A 172 21.36 5.90 -40.45
C ALA A 172 21.09 4.40 -40.25
N THR A 173 21.78 3.76 -39.29
CA THR A 173 21.62 2.35 -38.94
C THR A 173 20.70 2.11 -37.73
N GLY A 174 20.27 3.18 -37.05
CA GLY A 174 19.49 3.10 -35.81
C GLY A 174 20.30 2.61 -34.60
N ALA A 175 21.63 2.63 -34.67
CA ALA A 175 22.54 2.19 -33.62
C ALA A 175 22.73 3.26 -32.52
N VAL A 176 21.62 3.76 -31.97
CA VAL A 176 21.60 4.84 -30.97
C VAL A 176 20.95 4.38 -29.67
N THR A 177 21.46 4.89 -28.55
CA THR A 177 20.91 4.64 -27.19
C THR A 177 20.62 5.96 -26.49
N THR A 178 19.98 5.93 -25.32
CA THR A 178 19.65 7.13 -24.55
C THR A 178 20.87 7.95 -24.10
N ARG A 179 22.07 7.36 -24.05
CA ARG A 179 23.33 8.05 -23.72
C ARG A 179 24.15 8.45 -24.93
N TRP A 180 23.79 7.96 -26.11
CA TRP A 180 24.60 8.11 -27.33
C TRP A 180 24.84 9.58 -27.68
N LEU A 181 23.84 10.45 -27.48
CA LEU A 181 23.99 11.88 -27.76
C LEU A 181 25.02 12.53 -26.82
N ASP A 182 24.97 12.22 -25.52
CA ASP A 182 25.91 12.73 -24.52
C ASP A 182 27.34 12.25 -24.81
N GLU A 183 27.49 10.99 -25.22
CA GLU A 183 28.78 10.37 -25.58
C GLU A 183 29.39 10.95 -26.85
N ARG A 184 28.57 11.47 -27.77
CA ARG A 184 28.99 12.02 -29.08
C ARG A 184 28.87 13.55 -29.17
N ALA A 185 28.51 14.22 -28.08
CA ALA A 185 28.15 15.63 -28.12
C ALA A 185 29.30 16.53 -28.59
N GLY A 186 30.53 16.27 -28.14
CA GLY A 186 31.73 16.99 -28.58
C GLY A 186 32.03 16.81 -30.07
N GLU A 187 31.94 15.58 -30.57
CA GLU A 187 32.11 15.25 -31.99
C GLU A 187 31.06 15.96 -32.87
N LEU A 188 29.79 15.95 -32.43
CA LEU A 188 28.69 16.61 -33.14
C LEU A 188 28.79 18.14 -33.09
N ALA A 189 29.23 18.71 -31.97
CA ALA A 189 29.46 20.14 -31.82
C ALA A 189 30.63 20.61 -32.71
N GLU A 190 31.72 19.84 -32.77
CA GLU A 190 32.83 20.09 -33.69
C GLU A 190 32.41 20.00 -35.16
N ALA A 191 31.63 18.98 -35.53
CA ALA A 191 31.09 18.83 -36.89
C ALA A 191 30.09 19.93 -37.29
N THR A 192 29.55 20.66 -36.30
CA THR A 192 28.70 21.84 -36.51
C THR A 192 29.54 23.09 -36.72
N ALA A 193 30.71 23.20 -36.07
CA ALA A 193 31.60 24.34 -36.16
C ALA A 193 32.21 24.47 -37.57
N GLY A 194 31.79 25.49 -38.33
CA GLY A 194 32.26 25.74 -39.70
C GLY A 194 31.39 25.12 -40.80
N ARG A 195 30.24 24.54 -40.45
CA ARG A 195 29.30 23.97 -41.42
C ARG A 195 28.35 25.04 -41.96
N SER A 196 28.43 25.33 -43.26
CA SER A 196 27.32 26.00 -43.95
C SER A 196 26.18 25.00 -44.15
N ILE A 197 25.00 25.34 -43.62
CA ILE A 197 23.77 24.56 -43.78
C ILE A 197 23.10 24.89 -45.14
N ASP A 198 23.62 25.86 -45.89
CA ASP A 198 23.03 26.47 -47.08
C ASP A 198 23.71 26.01 -48.39
N PRO A 199 23.32 24.87 -48.98
CA PRO A 199 23.66 24.56 -50.37
C PRO A 199 22.71 25.26 -51.37
N PHE A 200 21.60 25.85 -50.91
CA PHE A 200 20.51 26.38 -51.76
C PHE A 200 20.40 27.91 -51.76
N PHE A 201 21.08 28.61 -50.85
CA PHE A 201 20.99 30.06 -50.70
C PHE A 201 22.38 30.69 -50.88
N ALA A 202 22.45 31.87 -51.50
CA ALA A 202 23.70 32.62 -51.60
C ALA A 202 24.13 33.11 -50.21
N GLU A 203 25.43 33.11 -49.92
CA GLU A 203 25.98 33.67 -48.68
C GLU A 203 25.39 35.07 -48.43
N ALA A 204 24.67 35.22 -47.33
CA ALA A 204 24.21 36.52 -46.90
C ALA A 204 25.42 37.38 -46.52
N GLU A 205 25.43 38.65 -46.93
CA GLU A 205 26.37 39.62 -46.36
C GLU A 205 26.26 39.55 -44.83
N PRO A 206 27.40 39.48 -44.11
CA PRO A 206 27.36 39.41 -42.66
C PRO A 206 26.67 40.67 -42.16
N ILE A 207 25.45 40.51 -41.65
CA ILE A 207 24.86 41.51 -40.76
C ILE A 207 25.84 41.57 -39.60
N ALA A 208 26.58 42.68 -39.53
CA ALA A 208 27.46 42.96 -38.41
C ALA A 208 26.66 42.68 -37.13
N GLN A 209 27.00 41.57 -36.45
CA GLN A 209 26.75 41.49 -35.02
C GLN A 209 27.50 42.69 -34.48
N ALA A 210 26.75 43.72 -34.12
CA ALA A 210 27.24 44.72 -33.20
C ALA A 210 27.46 43.97 -31.88
N THR A 211 28.59 43.25 -31.77
CA THR A 211 29.28 43.15 -30.50
C THR A 211 29.64 44.58 -30.17
N ALA A 212 28.74 45.25 -29.46
CA ALA A 212 29.14 46.36 -28.65
C ALA A 212 30.14 45.78 -27.65
N GLU A 213 31.43 45.73 -28.03
CA GLU A 213 32.49 45.98 -27.06
C GLU A 213 32.16 47.35 -26.50
N ALA A 214 31.32 47.38 -25.48
CA ALA A 214 31.09 48.56 -24.69
C ALA A 214 32.46 48.90 -24.10
N SER A 215 33.15 49.87 -24.69
CA SER A 215 34.44 50.30 -24.19
C SER A 215 34.20 50.95 -22.83
N GLY A 216 34.53 50.24 -21.76
CA GLY A 216 34.62 50.82 -20.43
C GLY A 216 35.75 51.86 -20.38
N PRO A 217 35.89 52.57 -19.26
CA PRO A 217 37.02 53.45 -19.04
C PRO A 217 38.36 52.73 -19.30
N PRO A 218 39.39 53.40 -19.89
CA PRO A 218 40.68 52.77 -20.17
C PRO A 218 41.28 52.11 -18.91
N GLY A 219 41.78 50.88 -19.05
CA GLY A 219 42.37 50.11 -17.94
C GLY A 219 41.36 49.36 -17.06
N THR A 220 40.09 49.24 -17.49
CA THR A 220 39.07 48.44 -16.80
C THR A 220 38.73 47.14 -17.53
N VAL A 221 38.25 46.14 -16.78
CA VAL A 221 37.78 44.84 -17.27
C VAL A 221 36.27 44.74 -16.98
N ALA A 222 35.49 44.35 -17.97
CA ALA A 222 34.04 44.17 -17.81
C ALA A 222 33.72 42.89 -17.05
N VAL A 223 32.82 42.97 -16.07
CA VAL A 223 32.06 41.82 -15.59
C VAL A 223 30.79 41.75 -16.41
N ALA A 224 30.73 40.79 -17.33
CA ALA A 224 29.62 40.63 -18.25
C ALA A 224 28.49 39.77 -17.65
N ALA A 225 27.26 39.96 -18.15
CA ALA A 225 26.16 39.06 -17.88
C ALA A 225 26.52 37.65 -18.40
N PRO A 226 26.57 36.62 -17.53
CA PRO A 226 26.96 35.26 -17.93
C PRO A 226 25.93 34.57 -18.81
N MET A 227 24.71 35.10 -18.83
CA MET A 227 23.55 34.62 -19.59
C MET A 227 22.59 35.79 -19.83
N GLN A 228 21.61 35.58 -20.71
CA GLN A 228 20.50 36.53 -20.85
C GLN A 228 19.62 36.49 -19.59
N GLY A 229 19.30 37.65 -19.02
CA GLY A 229 18.46 37.77 -17.83
C GLY A 229 18.12 39.22 -17.48
N SER A 230 17.10 39.43 -16.66
CA SER A 230 16.77 40.75 -16.12
C SER A 230 17.57 41.03 -14.85
N VAL A 231 18.20 42.20 -14.74
CA VAL A 231 18.92 42.62 -13.54
C VAL A 231 17.92 42.83 -12.40
N VAL A 232 17.94 41.99 -11.38
CA VAL A 232 17.09 42.12 -10.19
C VAL A 232 17.66 43.17 -9.25
N SER A 233 18.96 43.10 -8.99
CA SER A 233 19.66 44.03 -8.11
C SER A 233 21.15 44.12 -8.45
N LEU A 234 21.78 45.22 -8.04
CA LEU A 234 23.22 45.45 -8.14
C LEU A 234 23.78 45.51 -6.72
N ALA A 235 24.77 44.68 -6.44
CA ALA A 235 25.37 44.52 -5.11
C ALA A 235 26.55 45.48 -4.87
N VAL A 236 26.95 46.23 -5.89
CA VAL A 236 28.10 47.15 -5.87
C VAL A 236 27.76 48.50 -6.49
N ARG A 237 28.52 49.53 -6.12
CA ARG A 237 28.45 50.91 -6.64
C ARG A 237 29.80 51.33 -7.22
N GLU A 238 29.79 52.37 -8.05
CA GLU A 238 31.02 52.99 -8.52
C GLU A 238 31.86 53.50 -7.34
N GLY A 239 33.15 53.17 -7.34
CA GLY A 239 34.09 53.43 -6.25
C GLY A 239 34.30 52.25 -5.29
N ASP A 240 33.46 51.22 -5.33
CA ASP A 240 33.58 50.07 -4.42
C ASP A 240 34.80 49.20 -4.76
N LEU A 241 35.48 48.72 -3.70
CA LEU A 241 36.48 47.64 -3.82
C LEU A 241 35.77 46.28 -3.87
N VAL A 242 36.17 45.47 -4.86
CA VAL A 242 35.64 44.13 -5.09
C VAL A 242 36.79 43.13 -5.15
N ALA A 243 36.64 42.02 -4.42
CA ALA A 243 37.54 40.87 -4.48
C ALA A 243 37.03 39.88 -5.54
N PRO A 244 37.89 39.00 -6.08
CA PRO A 244 37.45 37.91 -6.96
C PRO A 244 36.41 37.05 -6.24
N GLY A 245 35.33 36.69 -6.93
CA GLY A 245 34.23 35.90 -6.36
C GLY A 245 33.15 36.70 -5.64
N LYS A 246 33.37 37.98 -5.29
CA LYS A 246 32.33 38.82 -4.67
C LYS A 246 31.18 39.07 -5.64
N THR A 247 29.93 38.88 -5.19
CA THR A 247 28.74 39.16 -6.00
C THR A 247 28.66 40.64 -6.36
N VAL A 248 28.47 40.93 -7.65
CA VAL A 248 28.31 42.28 -8.21
C VAL A 248 26.88 42.57 -8.67
N ALA A 249 26.13 41.55 -9.09
CA ALA A 249 24.75 41.69 -9.56
C ALA A 249 23.96 40.39 -9.35
N VAL A 250 22.63 40.51 -9.32
CA VAL A 250 21.69 39.38 -9.36
C VAL A 250 20.87 39.48 -10.64
N LEU A 251 20.87 38.41 -11.43
CA LEU A 251 20.08 38.29 -12.66
C LEU A 251 18.93 37.30 -12.46
N GLU A 252 17.73 37.63 -12.92
CA GLU A 252 16.62 36.68 -13.02
C GLU A 252 16.54 36.15 -14.45
N ALA A 253 16.63 34.83 -14.57
CA ALA A 253 16.44 34.11 -15.82
C ALA A 253 15.68 32.81 -15.51
N MET A 254 14.69 32.47 -16.34
CA MET A 254 13.93 31.22 -16.21
C MET A 254 13.34 30.97 -14.80
N LYS A 255 12.81 32.03 -14.15
CA LYS A 255 12.26 32.02 -12.77
C LYS A 255 13.28 31.72 -11.66
N MET A 256 14.58 31.79 -11.96
CA MET A 256 15.66 31.56 -11.01
C MET A 256 16.57 32.78 -10.95
N GLU A 257 16.98 33.15 -9.73
CA GLU A 257 17.99 34.18 -9.50
C GLU A 257 19.40 33.60 -9.63
N HIS A 258 20.27 34.29 -10.37
CA HIS A 258 21.65 33.94 -10.63
C HIS A 258 22.55 35.04 -10.09
N LEU A 259 23.44 34.69 -9.16
CA LEU A 259 24.44 35.62 -8.62
C LEU A 259 25.60 35.76 -9.60
N VAL A 260 25.89 36.97 -10.03
CA VAL A 260 27.06 37.27 -10.88
C VAL A 260 28.19 37.76 -10.00
N ALA A 261 29.32 37.07 -10.04
CA ALA A 261 30.51 37.39 -9.25
C ALA A 261 31.57 38.16 -10.06
N ALA A 262 32.36 38.98 -9.38
CA ALA A 262 33.52 39.67 -9.97
C ALA A 262 34.61 38.65 -10.33
N GLY A 263 35.09 38.68 -11.58
CA GLY A 263 36.19 37.82 -12.04
C GLY A 263 37.59 38.31 -11.65
N ALA A 264 37.74 39.57 -11.23
CA ALA A 264 39.02 40.18 -10.87
C ALA A 264 38.90 41.08 -9.64
N ALA A 265 39.99 41.19 -8.88
CA ALA A 265 40.12 42.13 -7.77
C ALA A 265 40.34 43.56 -8.30
N GLY A 266 39.65 44.54 -7.75
CA GLY A 266 39.82 45.92 -8.20
C GLY A 266 38.79 46.90 -7.69
N VAL A 267 38.74 48.08 -8.32
CA VAL A 267 37.76 49.13 -8.00
C VAL A 267 36.72 49.20 -9.11
N VAL A 268 35.44 49.15 -8.75
CA VAL A 268 34.34 49.35 -9.71
C VAL A 268 34.40 50.80 -10.21
N ARG A 269 34.60 50.99 -11.51
CA ARG A 269 34.71 52.32 -12.13
C ARG A 269 33.45 52.78 -12.85
N LEU A 270 32.65 51.84 -13.32
CA LEU A 270 31.41 52.12 -14.02
C LEU A 270 30.42 51.00 -13.74
N VAL A 271 29.18 51.35 -13.39
CA VAL A 271 28.05 50.43 -13.38
C VAL A 271 27.29 50.65 -14.68
N ALA A 272 27.29 49.65 -15.56
CA ALA A 272 26.86 49.79 -16.96
C ALA A 272 25.37 49.47 -17.18
N THR A 273 24.63 49.16 -16.11
CA THR A 273 23.22 48.76 -16.16
C THR A 273 22.41 49.27 -14.97
N THR A 274 21.10 49.03 -14.95
CA THR A 274 20.19 49.37 -13.84
C THR A 274 19.27 48.19 -13.51
N PRO A 275 18.78 48.07 -12.26
CA PRO A 275 17.75 47.08 -11.93
C PRO A 275 16.52 47.21 -12.85
N GLY A 276 16.02 46.09 -13.36
CA GLY A 276 14.95 45.99 -14.34
C GLY A 276 15.42 45.93 -15.81
N ALA A 277 16.69 46.23 -16.10
CA ALA A 277 17.23 46.10 -17.46
C ALA A 277 17.38 44.62 -17.85
N VAL A 278 16.97 44.26 -19.06
CA VAL A 278 17.19 42.94 -19.63
C VAL A 278 18.50 42.96 -20.39
N LEU A 279 19.48 42.17 -19.94
CA LEU A 279 20.77 42.06 -20.56
C LEU A 279 20.88 40.77 -21.37
N THR A 280 21.61 40.83 -22.47
CA THR A 280 22.03 39.64 -23.23
C THR A 280 23.38 39.12 -22.73
N GLN A 281 23.69 37.85 -22.99
CA GLN A 281 24.97 37.27 -22.59
C GLN A 281 26.13 38.07 -23.19
N GLY A 282 27.08 38.49 -22.35
CA GLY A 282 28.23 39.29 -22.77
C GLY A 282 28.07 40.80 -22.58
N GLU A 283 26.85 41.32 -22.38
CA GLU A 283 26.67 42.74 -22.05
C GLU A 283 27.25 43.07 -20.68
N PRO A 284 27.96 44.21 -20.53
CA PRO A 284 28.63 44.55 -19.28
C PRO A 284 27.62 44.91 -18.18
N LEU A 285 27.82 44.35 -16.98
CA LEU A 285 27.12 44.75 -15.76
C LEU A 285 27.88 45.87 -15.07
N VAL A 286 29.18 45.68 -14.88
CA VAL A 286 30.09 46.63 -14.24
C VAL A 286 31.49 46.56 -14.88
N PHE A 287 32.26 47.62 -14.79
CA PHE A 287 33.66 47.67 -15.20
C PHE A 287 34.58 47.85 -13.98
N ILE A 288 35.59 47.00 -13.85
CA ILE A 288 36.51 46.96 -12.70
C ILE A 288 37.91 47.37 -13.18
N GLU A 289 38.53 48.37 -12.55
CA GLU A 289 39.97 48.64 -12.70
C GLU A 289 40.76 47.63 -11.85
N PRO A 290 41.53 46.71 -12.45
CA PRO A 290 42.24 45.70 -11.68
C PRO A 290 43.28 46.32 -10.74
N ARG A 291 43.36 45.83 -9.50
CA ARG A 291 44.43 46.18 -8.56
C ARG A 291 44.98 44.93 -7.89
N GLU A 292 46.29 44.87 -7.71
CA GLU A 292 46.90 43.91 -6.80
C GLU A 292 46.41 44.22 -5.37
N MET A 293 45.52 43.36 -4.87
CA MET A 293 45.14 43.35 -3.47
C MET A 293 45.87 42.16 -2.82
N ALA A 294 46.46 42.37 -1.64
CA ALA A 294 46.85 41.26 -0.78
C ALA A 294 45.61 40.38 -0.58
N ALA A 295 45.78 39.05 -0.68
CA ALA A 295 44.71 38.08 -0.54
C ALA A 295 43.81 38.47 0.63
N VAL A 296 42.64 39.00 0.30
CA VAL A 296 41.59 39.23 1.29
C VAL A 296 41.12 37.84 1.66
N ASP A 297 41.08 37.59 2.96
CA ASP A 297 40.73 36.32 3.58
C ASP A 297 39.72 35.54 2.74
N GLU A 298 40.04 34.26 2.54
CA GLU A 298 39.16 33.24 1.99
C GLU A 298 37.74 33.61 2.33
N ALA A 299 36.89 33.73 1.30
CA ALA A 299 35.46 33.91 1.49
C ALA A 299 35.06 32.99 2.65
N GLU A 300 34.67 33.60 3.77
CA GLU A 300 34.11 32.87 4.90
C GLU A 300 33.01 32.04 4.26
N THR A 301 33.31 30.76 4.05
CA THR A 301 32.31 29.75 3.90
C THR A 301 31.74 29.76 5.31
N GLU A 302 30.74 30.61 5.54
CA GLU A 302 29.91 30.54 6.74
C GLU A 302 29.57 29.06 6.83
N GLU A 303 30.22 28.35 7.77
CA GLU A 303 29.87 26.98 8.07
C GLU A 303 28.39 27.04 8.42
N ALA A 304 27.56 26.53 7.52
CA ALA A 304 26.13 26.59 7.69
C ALA A 304 25.82 25.89 9.01
N ASP A 305 25.31 26.65 9.98
CA ASP A 305 24.88 26.11 11.26
C ASP A 305 23.81 25.06 10.98
N LEU A 306 24.19 23.78 11.09
CA LEU A 306 23.34 22.65 10.79
C LEU A 306 22.16 22.54 11.78
N ASP A 307 22.26 23.23 12.93
CA ASP A 307 21.22 23.31 13.95
C ASP A 307 20.32 24.55 13.77
N ALA A 308 20.64 25.46 12.82
CA ALA A 308 19.83 26.64 12.55
C ALA A 308 18.48 26.24 11.93
N ILE A 309 17.41 26.39 12.72
CA ILE A 309 16.04 26.13 12.28
C ILE A 309 15.55 27.31 11.43
N ARG A 310 15.40 27.07 10.13
CA ARG A 310 14.82 28.04 9.20
C ARG A 310 13.36 28.38 9.56
N PRO A 311 12.85 29.57 9.21
CA PRO A 311 11.47 29.96 9.52
C PRO A 311 10.38 29.01 9.00
N ASP A 312 10.56 28.45 7.80
CA ASP A 312 9.65 27.46 7.20
C ASP A 312 9.63 26.14 7.97
N LEU A 313 10.80 25.67 8.39
CA LEU A 313 10.95 24.49 9.25
C LEU A 313 10.36 24.74 10.63
N ALA A 314 10.58 25.92 11.22
CA ALA A 314 9.99 26.32 12.50
C ALA A 314 8.46 26.29 12.45
N GLU A 315 7.86 26.80 11.37
CA GLU A 315 6.41 26.71 11.16
C GLU A 315 5.94 25.25 11.07
N SER A 316 6.64 24.41 10.31
CA SER A 316 6.33 22.98 10.22
C SER A 316 6.39 22.29 11.58
N ILE A 317 7.46 22.51 12.36
CA ILE A 317 7.64 21.95 13.71
C ILE A 317 6.50 22.42 14.62
N ALA A 318 6.16 23.71 14.61
CA ALA A 318 5.08 24.27 15.41
C ALA A 318 3.73 23.63 15.06
N ARG A 319 3.42 23.45 13.77
CA ARG A 319 2.17 22.80 13.32
C ARG A 319 2.11 21.32 13.71
N HIS A 320 3.22 20.59 13.63
CA HIS A 320 3.27 19.20 14.08
C HIS A 320 3.07 19.10 15.60
N ALA A 321 3.67 20.00 16.38
CA ALA A 321 3.54 20.03 17.83
C ALA A 321 2.08 20.12 18.30
N LEU A 322 1.22 20.87 17.59
CA LEU A 322 -0.22 20.98 17.88
C LEU A 322 -0.97 19.64 17.81
N THR A 323 -0.45 18.68 17.06
CA THR A 323 -1.07 17.36 16.89
C THR A 323 -0.73 16.39 18.02
N LEU A 324 0.30 16.69 18.81
CA LEU A 324 0.82 15.84 19.88
C LEU A 324 0.08 16.07 21.20
N ASP A 325 0.11 15.08 22.07
CA ASP A 325 -0.58 15.15 23.39
C ASP A 325 -0.05 16.29 24.26
N ALA A 326 1.24 16.64 24.13
CA ALA A 326 1.87 17.74 24.85
C ALA A 326 1.16 19.10 24.62
N ALA A 327 0.60 19.33 23.44
CA ALA A 327 -0.13 20.55 23.11
C ALA A 327 -1.63 20.49 23.46
N ARG A 328 -2.11 19.37 24.04
CA ARG A 328 -3.55 19.05 24.18
C ARG A 328 -3.96 18.75 25.62
N GLY A 329 -3.30 19.39 26.59
CA GLY A 329 -3.38 19.05 28.02
C GLY A 329 -4.80 18.91 28.60
N GLU A 330 -5.76 19.77 28.23
CA GLU A 330 -7.14 19.66 28.72
C GLU A 330 -7.86 18.41 28.20
N ALA A 331 -7.71 18.10 26.90
CA ALA A 331 -8.30 16.91 26.29
C ALA A 331 -7.70 15.63 26.88
N VAL A 332 -6.37 15.59 27.00
CA VAL A 332 -5.62 14.48 27.62
C VAL A 332 -6.05 14.27 29.07
N ARG A 333 -6.18 15.34 29.86
CA ARG A 333 -6.65 15.25 31.26
C ARG A 333 -8.06 14.65 31.34
N ARG A 334 -9.00 15.10 30.49
CA ARG A 334 -10.36 14.55 30.46
C ARG A 334 -10.37 13.07 30.06
N ARG A 335 -9.56 12.68 29.07
CA ARG A 335 -9.44 11.28 28.64
C ARG A 335 -8.91 10.39 29.77
N ARG A 336 -7.86 10.83 30.47
CA ARG A 336 -7.30 10.10 31.63
C ARG A 336 -8.26 10.02 32.82
N GLN A 337 -9.01 11.08 33.09
CA GLN A 337 -10.06 11.07 34.13
C GLN A 337 -11.18 10.06 33.82
N ALA A 338 -11.45 9.82 32.55
CA ALA A 338 -12.38 8.78 32.09
C ALA A 338 -11.74 7.38 32.00
N GLY A 339 -10.51 7.19 32.51
CA GLY A 339 -9.81 5.90 32.56
C GLY A 339 -9.17 5.44 31.25
N GLY A 340 -9.29 6.22 30.17
CA GLY A 340 -8.75 5.86 28.86
C GLY A 340 -7.37 6.44 28.59
N ARG A 341 -6.61 5.78 27.72
CA ARG A 341 -5.37 6.24 27.10
C ARG A 341 -5.65 7.15 25.93
N THR A 342 -4.70 8.01 25.56
CA THR A 342 -4.77 8.72 24.29
C THR A 342 -4.49 7.76 23.13
N VAL A 343 -4.94 8.12 21.94
CA VAL A 343 -4.63 7.32 20.73
C VAL A 343 -3.13 7.22 20.48
N ARG A 344 -2.36 8.27 20.83
CA ARG A 344 -0.90 8.30 20.64
C ARG A 344 -0.18 7.42 21.65
N GLU A 345 -0.66 7.35 22.90
CA GLU A 345 -0.17 6.39 23.90
C GLU A 345 -0.38 4.94 23.43
N ASN A 346 -1.54 4.62 22.85
CA ASN A 346 -1.81 3.28 22.31
C ASN A 346 -0.93 2.93 21.10
N ILE A 347 -0.67 3.87 20.19
CA ILE A 347 0.23 3.66 19.06
C ILE A 347 1.67 3.47 19.55
N ALA A 348 2.12 4.27 20.52
CA ALA A 348 3.45 4.18 21.09
C ALA A 348 3.67 2.87 21.87
N ASP A 349 2.63 2.35 22.54
CA ASP A 349 2.68 1.01 23.14
C ASP A 349 2.74 -0.06 22.04
N LEU A 350 1.88 0.03 21.02
CA LEU A 350 1.82 -0.98 19.96
C LEU A 350 3.11 -1.10 19.13
N CYS A 351 3.65 0.04 18.67
CA CYS A 351 4.78 0.07 17.75
C CYS A 351 6.12 -0.08 18.48
N ASP A 352 7.10 -0.69 17.82
CA ASP A 352 8.48 -0.69 18.34
C ASP A 352 9.00 0.76 18.42
N PRO A 353 9.82 1.12 19.44
CA PRO A 353 10.26 2.49 19.67
C PRO A 353 10.89 3.14 18.43
N GLY A 354 10.42 4.33 18.06
CA GLY A 354 10.95 5.10 16.92
C GLY A 354 10.54 4.60 15.54
N SER A 355 9.73 3.53 15.43
CA SER A 355 9.36 2.96 14.13
C SER A 355 8.16 3.64 13.45
N PHE A 356 7.30 4.34 14.20
CA PHE A 356 6.05 4.87 13.66
C PHE A 356 6.27 6.12 12.80
N THR A 357 5.91 6.02 11.53
CA THR A 357 5.89 7.13 10.57
C THR A 357 4.45 7.52 10.27
N GLU A 358 4.04 8.71 10.75
CA GLU A 358 2.66 9.21 10.63
C GLU A 358 2.38 9.82 9.25
N TYR A 359 1.20 9.52 8.70
CA TYR A 359 0.72 10.01 7.41
C TYR A 359 -0.38 11.04 7.65
N GLY A 360 -0.22 12.24 7.07
CA GLY A 360 -1.26 13.29 7.13
C GLY A 360 -1.49 13.84 8.55
N ALA A 361 -0.45 13.93 9.38
CA ALA A 361 -0.51 14.49 10.73
C ALA A 361 -1.11 15.91 10.76
N LEU A 362 -0.73 16.77 9.81
CA LEU A 362 -1.19 18.16 9.69
C LEU A 362 -2.61 18.32 9.12
N THR A 363 -3.36 17.23 8.95
CA THR A 363 -4.74 17.26 8.43
C THR A 363 -5.69 17.80 9.50
N PHE A 364 -6.72 18.54 9.09
CA PHE A 364 -7.79 19.03 9.97
C PHE A 364 -9.15 18.94 9.29
N ALA A 365 -10.23 19.09 10.05
CA ALA A 365 -11.59 18.83 9.59
C ALA A 365 -12.03 19.74 8.43
N ALA A 366 -12.90 19.20 7.57
CA ALA A 366 -13.44 19.87 6.40
C ALA A 366 -14.59 20.84 6.76
N GLN A 367 -14.27 21.87 7.53
CA GLN A 367 -15.23 22.80 8.15
C GLN A 367 -14.81 24.28 8.00
N ARG A 368 -14.02 24.60 6.95
CA ARG A 368 -13.50 25.94 6.67
C ARG A 368 -14.59 26.98 6.43
N THR A 369 -15.77 26.56 5.99
CA THR A 369 -16.90 27.49 5.80
C THR A 369 -17.52 28.00 7.10
N ARG A 370 -17.19 27.40 8.26
CA ARG A 370 -17.78 27.75 9.56
C ARG A 370 -16.79 27.97 10.70
N ARG A 371 -15.50 27.74 10.47
CA ARG A 371 -14.42 27.88 11.46
C ARG A 371 -13.17 28.41 10.77
N THR A 372 -12.35 29.15 11.52
CA THR A 372 -11.06 29.62 11.01
C THR A 372 -10.07 28.45 10.90
N THR A 373 -9.09 28.59 10.00
CA THR A 373 -8.03 27.58 9.83
C THR A 373 -7.25 27.34 11.12
N GLU A 374 -6.93 28.39 11.88
CA GLU A 374 -6.22 28.30 13.15
C GLU A 374 -7.03 27.52 14.21
N GLU A 375 -8.33 27.78 14.30
CA GLU A 375 -9.21 27.02 15.19
C GLU A 375 -9.24 25.54 14.80
N LEU A 376 -9.31 25.23 13.50
CA LEU A 376 -9.34 23.86 12.99
C LEU A 376 -8.03 23.11 13.27
N MET A 377 -6.87 23.76 13.09
CA MET A 377 -5.56 23.21 13.41
C MET A 377 -5.48 22.78 14.89
N ARG A 378 -6.00 23.60 15.79
CA ARG A 378 -5.96 23.34 17.24
C ARG A 378 -7.02 22.34 17.71
N THR A 379 -8.23 22.40 17.17
CA THR A 379 -9.40 21.65 17.70
C THR A 379 -9.69 20.36 16.94
N THR A 380 -9.15 20.21 15.73
CA THR A 380 -9.33 19.02 14.89
C THR A 380 -8.01 18.43 14.39
N PRO A 381 -6.99 18.26 15.25
CA PRO A 381 -5.69 17.76 14.83
C PRO A 381 -5.82 16.36 14.20
N ALA A 382 -5.05 16.14 13.13
CA ALA A 382 -5.10 14.94 12.30
C ALA A 382 -6.50 14.53 11.81
N ASP A 383 -7.49 15.45 11.83
CA ASP A 383 -8.91 15.18 11.60
C ASP A 383 -9.51 14.03 12.47
N GLY A 384 -8.95 13.85 13.67
CA GLY A 384 -9.41 12.83 14.62
C GLY A 384 -9.07 11.39 14.25
N LEU A 385 -8.04 11.19 13.43
CA LEU A 385 -7.52 9.88 13.07
C LEU A 385 -6.00 9.96 12.97
N VAL A 386 -5.25 9.13 13.69
CA VAL A 386 -3.81 8.96 13.48
C VAL A 386 -3.61 7.72 12.63
N ALA A 387 -2.86 7.83 11.53
CA ALA A 387 -2.61 6.69 10.64
C ALA A 387 -1.19 6.73 10.09
N GLY A 388 -0.60 5.57 9.83
CA GLY A 388 0.77 5.48 9.37
C GLY A 388 1.28 4.04 9.28
N ILE A 389 2.60 3.90 9.20
CA ILE A 389 3.29 2.61 9.17
C ILE A 389 4.26 2.59 10.34
N GLY A 390 4.34 1.46 11.04
CA GLY A 390 5.36 1.20 12.06
C GLY A 390 5.79 -0.25 12.01
N THR A 391 6.57 -0.68 13.00
CA THR A 391 6.87 -2.10 13.20
C THR A 391 6.24 -2.60 14.50
N VAL A 392 5.78 -3.84 14.50
CA VAL A 392 5.27 -4.53 15.70
C VAL A 392 6.02 -5.85 15.86
N ASN A 393 6.69 -6.04 16.99
CA ASN A 393 7.51 -7.22 17.30
C ASN A 393 8.82 -7.35 16.48
N ALA A 394 9.41 -6.23 16.03
CA ALA A 394 10.63 -6.27 15.19
C ALA A 394 11.80 -6.97 15.87
N ALA A 395 11.94 -6.86 17.19
CA ALA A 395 12.99 -7.54 17.95
C ALA A 395 12.96 -9.08 17.76
N THR A 396 11.78 -9.66 17.51
CA THR A 396 11.63 -11.12 17.32
C THR A 396 11.64 -11.52 15.84
N PHE A 397 10.99 -10.75 14.97
CA PHE A 397 10.71 -11.17 13.58
C PHE A 397 11.50 -10.40 12.51
N GLY A 398 12.22 -9.34 12.89
CA GLY A 398 12.87 -8.39 11.97
C GLY A 398 11.89 -7.35 11.43
N GLU A 399 12.41 -6.19 11.02
CA GLU A 399 11.58 -5.04 10.59
C GLU A 399 10.65 -5.35 9.42
N GLU A 400 11.12 -6.14 8.44
CA GLU A 400 10.33 -6.43 7.24
C GLU A 400 9.04 -7.19 7.56
N ARG A 401 9.11 -8.22 8.42
CA ARG A 401 7.93 -9.00 8.86
C ARG A 401 7.13 -8.28 9.95
N ALA A 402 7.76 -7.34 10.64
CA ALA A 402 7.14 -6.51 11.67
C ALA A 402 6.37 -5.32 11.10
N SER A 403 6.66 -4.89 9.87
CA SER A 403 6.01 -3.77 9.20
C SER A 403 4.49 -3.94 9.18
N THR A 404 3.80 -3.00 9.82
CA THR A 404 2.37 -3.02 10.09
C THR A 404 1.79 -1.64 9.80
N VAL A 405 0.61 -1.59 9.17
CA VAL A 405 -0.18 -0.37 8.99
C VAL A 405 -1.01 -0.13 10.24
N ILE A 406 -1.01 1.10 10.75
CA ILE A 406 -1.77 1.47 11.94
C ILE A 406 -2.78 2.54 11.56
N VAL A 407 -4.02 2.35 11.99
CA VAL A 407 -5.13 3.28 11.81
C VAL A 407 -5.85 3.41 13.14
N ALA A 408 -5.91 4.62 13.71
CA ALA A 408 -6.39 4.78 15.06
C ALA A 408 -7.22 6.06 15.20
N TYR A 409 -8.49 5.90 15.56
CA TYR A 409 -9.38 7.04 15.79
C TYR A 409 -9.05 7.73 17.12
N ASP A 410 -9.10 9.06 17.13
CA ASP A 410 -8.94 9.87 18.32
C ASP A 410 -10.31 10.33 18.84
N TYR A 411 -10.81 9.67 19.87
CA TYR A 411 -12.10 10.02 20.47
C TYR A 411 -12.15 11.45 21.05
N MET A 412 -10.99 12.03 21.40
CA MET A 412 -10.92 13.40 21.89
C MET A 412 -11.22 14.44 20.81
N VAL A 413 -11.19 14.05 19.53
CA VAL A 413 -11.49 14.92 18.39
C VAL A 413 -12.83 14.52 17.78
N LEU A 414 -13.85 15.35 18.00
CA LEU A 414 -15.18 15.16 17.43
C LEU A 414 -15.73 13.73 17.66
N ALA A 415 -15.50 13.15 18.84
CA ALA A 415 -15.92 11.81 19.24
C ALA A 415 -15.44 10.68 18.32
N GLY A 416 -14.25 10.83 17.70
CA GLY A 416 -13.67 9.80 16.81
C GLY A 416 -14.50 9.56 15.55
N THR A 417 -15.30 10.54 15.14
CA THR A 417 -16.21 10.42 13.99
C THR A 417 -15.47 10.48 12.65
N GLN A 418 -16.04 9.83 11.64
CA GLN A 418 -15.49 9.69 10.30
C GLN A 418 -15.87 10.91 9.45
N GLY A 419 -14.89 11.75 9.15
CA GLY A 419 -15.00 12.98 8.37
C GLY A 419 -14.42 12.85 6.97
N THR A 420 -14.56 13.89 6.16
CA THR A 420 -14.10 13.88 4.76
C THR A 420 -12.60 13.66 4.65
N MET A 421 -11.79 14.29 5.51
CA MET A 421 -10.33 14.20 5.39
C MET A 421 -9.79 12.91 6.01
N ASN A 422 -10.36 12.44 7.13
CA ASN A 422 -9.94 11.18 7.71
C ASN A 422 -10.40 9.95 6.88
N HIS A 423 -11.47 10.02 6.08
CA HIS A 423 -11.78 9.02 5.05
C HIS A 423 -10.69 8.98 3.97
N LYS A 424 -10.30 10.13 3.41
CA LYS A 424 -9.20 10.21 2.43
C LYS A 424 -7.89 9.64 2.97
N LYS A 425 -7.60 9.89 4.25
CA LYS A 425 -6.42 9.33 4.93
C LYS A 425 -6.52 7.80 5.05
N GLN A 426 -7.66 7.27 5.47
CA GLN A 426 -7.91 5.82 5.53
C GLN A 426 -7.73 5.15 4.17
N ASP A 427 -8.37 5.68 3.13
CA ASP A 427 -8.28 5.12 1.77
C ASP A 427 -6.83 5.06 1.27
N ARG A 428 -6.03 6.10 1.57
CA ARG A 428 -4.60 6.10 1.24
C ARG A 428 -3.86 4.96 1.93
N VAL A 429 -4.03 4.78 3.25
CA VAL A 429 -3.28 3.75 3.99
C VAL A 429 -3.80 2.33 3.74
N PHE A 430 -5.09 2.15 3.47
CA PHE A 430 -5.65 0.86 3.07
C PHE A 430 -5.13 0.41 1.72
N ARG A 431 -4.98 1.34 0.76
CA ARG A 431 -4.31 1.06 -0.51
C ARG A 431 -2.86 0.60 -0.29
N LEU A 432 -2.10 1.26 0.59
CA LEU A 432 -0.74 0.83 0.93
C LEU A 432 -0.71 -0.55 1.61
N ALA A 433 -1.62 -0.82 2.54
CA ALA A 433 -1.76 -2.14 3.17
C ALA A 433 -1.98 -3.24 2.13
N LYS A 434 -2.82 -2.97 1.12
CA LYS A 434 -3.09 -3.88 0.00
C LYS A 434 -1.88 -4.08 -0.91
N GLU A 435 -1.27 -3.00 -1.37
CA GLU A 435 -0.14 -3.02 -2.32
C GLU A 435 1.10 -3.67 -1.71
N PHE A 436 1.41 -3.31 -0.47
CA PHE A 436 2.59 -3.82 0.24
C PHE A 436 2.32 -5.09 1.04
N ARG A 437 1.06 -5.55 1.06
CA ARG A 437 0.60 -6.74 1.79
C ARG A 437 1.04 -6.73 3.25
N ARG A 438 0.79 -5.60 3.92
CA ARG A 438 1.14 -5.41 5.33
C ARG A 438 -0.09 -5.62 6.23
N PRO A 439 0.06 -6.31 7.38
CA PRO A 439 -0.98 -6.39 8.40
C PRO A 439 -1.49 -5.00 8.79
N LEU A 440 -2.72 -4.92 9.28
CA LEU A 440 -3.32 -3.67 9.71
C LEU A 440 -3.93 -3.79 11.11
N VAL A 441 -3.59 -2.84 11.98
CA VAL A 441 -4.21 -2.67 13.30
C VAL A 441 -5.09 -1.43 13.31
N LEU A 442 -6.37 -1.61 13.64
CA LEU A 442 -7.40 -0.60 13.71
C LEU A 442 -7.80 -0.36 15.17
N PHE A 443 -7.59 0.85 15.70
CA PHE A 443 -8.26 1.30 16.93
C PHE A 443 -9.56 2.01 16.56
N ALA A 444 -10.68 1.33 16.77
CA ALA A 444 -11.97 1.65 16.14
C ALA A 444 -12.88 2.57 16.96
N GLU A 445 -12.46 3.09 18.11
CA GLU A 445 -13.31 3.93 18.98
C GLU A 445 -13.85 5.16 18.23
N GLY A 446 -15.18 5.30 18.14
CA GLY A 446 -15.81 6.44 17.47
C GLY A 446 -17.30 6.28 17.17
N GLY A 447 -17.92 7.42 16.84
CA GLY A 447 -19.37 7.55 16.67
C GLY A 447 -19.93 7.41 15.26
N GLY A 448 -19.13 7.01 14.27
CA GLY A 448 -19.56 6.88 12.87
C GLY A 448 -19.44 8.17 12.05
N GLY A 449 -20.25 8.28 11.00
CA GLY A 449 -20.17 9.36 10.02
C GLY A 449 -20.39 10.75 10.64
N ARG A 450 -19.55 11.71 10.25
CA ARG A 450 -19.59 13.07 10.79
C ARG A 450 -20.54 13.97 10.00
N PRO A 451 -21.60 14.52 10.61
CA PRO A 451 -22.56 15.39 9.92
C PRO A 451 -22.05 16.83 9.71
N GLY A 452 -21.09 17.28 10.51
CA GLY A 452 -20.67 18.69 10.56
C GLY A 452 -19.60 19.11 9.55
N ASP A 453 -19.23 18.27 8.59
CA ASP A 453 -18.22 18.59 7.56
C ASP A 453 -18.88 19.34 6.39
N THR A 454 -18.81 20.67 6.46
CA THR A 454 -19.54 21.60 5.59
C THR A 454 -18.84 21.89 4.27
N ASP A 455 -17.52 21.68 4.15
CA ASP A 455 -16.78 22.02 2.92
C ASP A 455 -17.21 21.15 1.72
N LYS A 456 -17.77 19.96 1.95
CA LYS A 456 -18.20 19.03 0.89
C LYS A 456 -19.63 19.27 0.36
N GLN A 457 -20.40 20.18 0.96
CA GLN A 457 -21.83 20.34 0.65
C GLN A 457 -22.12 20.74 -0.81
N LEU A 458 -21.15 21.33 -1.51
CA LEU A 458 -21.28 21.70 -2.93
C LEU A 458 -21.01 20.54 -3.89
N THR A 459 -20.32 19.48 -3.45
CA THR A 459 -19.83 18.39 -4.32
C THR A 459 -20.35 17.02 -3.91
N THR A 460 -21.02 16.92 -2.76
CA THR A 460 -21.48 15.64 -2.22
C THR A 460 -22.83 15.79 -1.53
N ALA A 461 -23.83 15.04 -1.99
CA ALA A 461 -25.16 15.01 -1.38
C ALA A 461 -25.26 13.97 -0.25
N ALA A 462 -25.11 12.67 -0.59
CA ALA A 462 -25.30 11.57 0.38
C ALA A 462 -24.00 10.96 0.90
N SER A 463 -22.86 11.17 0.23
CA SER A 463 -21.56 10.55 0.56
C SER A 463 -21.56 9.01 0.57
N LEU A 464 -22.47 8.37 -0.18
CA LEU A 464 -22.56 6.89 -0.26
C LEU A 464 -21.54 6.27 -1.23
N ASP A 465 -20.81 7.12 -1.94
CA ASP A 465 -19.72 6.79 -2.86
C ASP A 465 -18.36 6.66 -2.16
N ILE A 466 -18.30 6.88 -0.84
CA ILE A 466 -17.07 6.73 -0.05
C ILE A 466 -16.58 5.26 -0.13
N PRO A 467 -15.36 5.01 -0.64
CA PRO A 467 -14.90 3.65 -0.90
C PRO A 467 -14.26 2.97 0.32
N THR A 468 -14.11 3.69 1.45
CA THR A 468 -13.37 3.24 2.63
C THR A 468 -13.79 1.86 3.15
N PHE A 469 -15.10 1.60 3.25
CA PHE A 469 -15.60 0.30 3.72
C PHE A 469 -15.29 -0.82 2.71
N HIS A 470 -15.39 -0.53 1.42
CA HIS A 470 -15.03 -1.47 0.35
C HIS A 470 -13.53 -1.76 0.34
N HIS A 471 -12.69 -0.73 0.43
CA HIS A 471 -11.24 -0.87 0.47
C HIS A 471 -10.79 -1.68 1.69
N PHE A 472 -11.35 -1.41 2.87
CA PHE A 472 -11.02 -2.14 4.08
C PHE A 472 -11.45 -3.60 4.02
N ALA A 473 -12.71 -3.88 3.69
CA ALA A 473 -13.20 -5.26 3.54
C ALA A 473 -12.44 -6.03 2.45
N GLY A 474 -11.96 -5.32 1.41
CA GLY A 474 -11.10 -5.87 0.38
C GLY A 474 -9.77 -6.44 0.88
N LEU A 475 -9.32 -6.09 2.09
CA LEU A 475 -8.12 -6.62 2.73
C LEU A 475 -8.32 -7.99 3.39
N SER A 476 -9.55 -8.39 3.72
CA SER A 476 -9.84 -9.68 4.38
C SER A 476 -9.29 -10.86 3.57
N GLY A 477 -8.52 -11.74 4.22
CA GLY A 477 -7.86 -12.88 3.58
C GLY A 477 -6.63 -12.52 2.72
N LEU A 478 -6.25 -11.24 2.64
CA LEU A 478 -4.99 -10.78 2.03
C LEU A 478 -3.93 -10.51 3.10
N VAL A 479 -4.30 -9.80 4.16
CA VAL A 479 -3.41 -9.41 5.27
C VAL A 479 -4.16 -9.54 6.59
N PRO A 480 -3.50 -9.89 7.71
CA PRO A 480 -4.14 -9.94 9.01
C PRO A 480 -4.75 -8.58 9.39
N LEU A 481 -6.03 -8.59 9.76
CA LEU A 481 -6.77 -7.41 10.21
C LEU A 481 -7.11 -7.52 11.70
N VAL A 482 -6.54 -6.63 12.51
CA VAL A 482 -6.74 -6.60 13.97
C VAL A 482 -7.56 -5.38 14.35
N GLY A 483 -8.69 -5.60 15.00
CA GLY A 483 -9.53 -4.54 15.54
C GLY A 483 -9.40 -4.45 17.05
N ILE A 484 -9.11 -3.26 17.57
CA ILE A 484 -9.08 -2.95 19.00
C ILE A 484 -10.13 -1.89 19.29
N VAL A 485 -10.95 -2.10 20.31
CA VAL A 485 -11.97 -1.14 20.72
C VAL A 485 -11.96 -0.93 22.23
N TYR A 486 -11.92 0.35 22.60
CA TYR A 486 -12.21 0.85 23.94
C TYR A 486 -13.43 1.76 23.86
N GLY A 487 -14.30 1.72 24.87
CA GLY A 487 -15.46 2.60 24.94
C GLY A 487 -16.45 2.38 23.79
N ARG A 488 -16.77 3.43 23.04
CA ARG A 488 -17.94 3.45 22.13
C ARG A 488 -17.52 3.26 20.67
N CYS A 489 -18.13 2.31 19.97
CA CYS A 489 -17.87 2.06 18.55
C CYS A 489 -19.17 1.86 17.78
N PHE A 490 -19.56 2.86 16.98
CA PHE A 490 -20.86 2.87 16.30
C PHE A 490 -20.77 3.11 14.79
N ALA A 491 -21.79 2.63 14.07
CA ALA A 491 -21.99 2.87 12.65
C ALA A 491 -20.74 2.52 11.81
N GLY A 492 -20.20 3.46 11.04
CA GLY A 492 -19.07 3.15 10.16
C GLY A 492 -17.79 2.73 10.90
N ASN A 493 -17.58 3.16 12.15
CA ASN A 493 -16.49 2.64 12.97
C ASN A 493 -16.69 1.15 13.26
N ALA A 494 -17.91 0.77 13.66
CA ALA A 494 -18.28 -0.63 13.92
C ALA A 494 -18.29 -1.47 12.63
N ALA A 495 -18.63 -0.89 11.49
CA ALA A 495 -18.57 -1.56 10.19
C ALA A 495 -17.15 -1.96 9.81
N LEU A 496 -16.16 -1.07 10.03
CA LEU A 496 -14.75 -1.42 9.84
C LEU A 496 -14.31 -2.49 10.84
N LEU A 497 -14.66 -2.33 12.12
CA LEU A 497 -14.32 -3.29 13.17
C LEU A 497 -14.87 -4.70 12.87
N GLY A 498 -16.13 -4.79 12.43
CA GLY A 498 -16.79 -6.05 12.05
C GLY A 498 -16.18 -6.78 10.85
N CYS A 499 -15.32 -6.10 10.09
CA CYS A 499 -14.58 -6.69 8.98
C CYS A 499 -13.17 -7.18 9.38
N CYS A 500 -12.75 -7.00 10.64
CA CYS A 500 -11.47 -7.52 11.13
C CYS A 500 -11.50 -9.04 11.32
N ASP A 501 -10.32 -9.66 11.28
CA ASP A 501 -10.16 -11.09 11.56
C ASP A 501 -10.32 -11.37 13.05
N VAL A 502 -9.95 -10.40 13.90
CA VAL A 502 -10.12 -10.46 15.36
C VAL A 502 -10.59 -9.11 15.90
N ILE A 503 -11.57 -9.16 16.80
CA ILE A 503 -12.08 -8.02 17.57
C ILE A 503 -11.66 -8.20 19.03
N ILE A 504 -10.75 -7.32 19.47
CA ILE A 504 -10.25 -7.20 20.83
C ILE A 504 -11.00 -6.04 21.49
N ALA A 505 -11.84 -6.32 22.48
CA ALA A 505 -12.68 -5.33 23.13
C ALA A 505 -12.38 -5.26 24.63
N THR A 506 -12.36 -4.04 25.17
CA THR A 506 -12.25 -3.83 26.62
C THR A 506 -13.59 -4.07 27.33
N GLU A 507 -13.58 -4.34 28.63
CA GLU A 507 -14.80 -4.51 29.43
C GLU A 507 -15.76 -3.31 29.39
N SER A 508 -15.26 -2.10 29.13
CA SER A 508 -16.07 -0.88 29.03
C SER A 508 -16.75 -0.69 27.67
N THR A 509 -16.55 -1.61 26.72
CA THR A 509 -16.98 -1.42 25.33
C THR A 509 -18.50 -1.50 25.16
N SER A 510 -19.05 -0.59 24.34
CA SER A 510 -20.36 -0.72 23.72
C SER A 510 -20.24 -0.55 22.20
N LEU A 511 -20.72 -1.54 21.45
CA LEU A 511 -20.54 -1.61 19.99
C LEU A 511 -21.86 -1.89 19.27
N GLY A 512 -22.09 -1.24 18.12
CA GLY A 512 -23.31 -1.48 17.35
C GLY A 512 -23.35 -0.77 16.00
N MET A 513 -24.15 -1.29 15.06
CA MET A 513 -24.28 -0.69 13.72
C MET A 513 -25.00 0.66 13.71
N GLY A 514 -25.71 1.02 14.78
CA GLY A 514 -26.31 2.34 14.95
C GLY A 514 -26.01 2.88 16.35
N GLY A 515 -25.54 4.12 16.44
CA GLY A 515 -25.41 4.81 17.72
C GLY A 515 -26.75 5.39 18.20
N PRO A 516 -26.82 5.94 19.42
CA PRO A 516 -28.08 6.46 19.99
C PRO A 516 -28.87 7.40 19.08
N ALA A 517 -28.19 8.34 18.42
CA ALA A 517 -28.84 9.29 17.51
C ALA A 517 -29.50 8.61 16.29
N MET A 518 -28.93 7.51 15.80
CA MET A 518 -29.49 6.73 14.68
C MET A 518 -30.69 5.89 15.13
N ILE A 519 -30.64 5.34 16.36
CA ILE A 519 -31.73 4.57 16.97
C ILE A 519 -32.94 5.49 17.22
N GLU A 520 -32.70 6.65 17.81
CA GLU A 520 -33.72 7.67 18.05
C GLU A 520 -34.28 8.20 16.72
N GLY A 521 -33.41 8.52 15.76
CA GLY A 521 -33.83 8.95 14.42
C GLY A 521 -34.65 7.92 13.65
N GLY A 522 -34.51 6.63 13.97
CA GLY A 522 -35.32 5.53 13.44
C GLY A 522 -36.65 5.30 14.20
N GLY A 523 -36.94 6.08 15.24
CA GLY A 523 -38.16 5.92 16.04
C GLY A 523 -38.15 4.72 17.00
N LEU A 524 -36.96 4.15 17.29
CA LEU A 524 -36.82 2.95 18.11
C LEU A 524 -36.68 3.25 19.61
N GLY A 525 -36.73 4.52 20.00
CA GLY A 525 -36.59 4.99 21.37
C GLY A 525 -35.24 5.65 21.65
N VAL A 526 -35.07 6.08 22.91
CA VAL A 526 -33.86 6.77 23.38
C VAL A 526 -33.07 5.82 24.27
N PHE A 527 -31.81 5.59 23.92
CA PHE A 527 -30.91 4.70 24.66
C PHE A 527 -29.62 5.44 24.98
N LYS A 528 -29.02 5.11 26.13
CA LYS A 528 -27.65 5.53 26.43
C LYS A 528 -26.68 4.74 25.55
N PRO A 529 -25.51 5.33 25.20
CA PRO A 529 -24.48 4.62 24.45
C PRO A 529 -24.12 3.24 25.03
N GLU A 530 -24.09 3.13 26.35
CA GLU A 530 -23.73 1.90 27.07
C GLU A 530 -24.76 0.77 26.91
N GLU A 531 -26.00 1.11 26.54
CA GLU A 531 -27.11 0.15 26.38
C GLU A 531 -27.20 -0.42 24.96
N VAL A 532 -26.50 0.16 23.98
CA VAL A 532 -26.64 -0.21 22.56
C VAL A 532 -26.12 -1.61 22.27
N GLY A 533 -24.91 -1.93 22.75
CA GLY A 533 -24.32 -3.25 22.54
C GLY A 533 -23.21 -3.51 23.54
N PRO A 534 -23.55 -3.68 24.83
CA PRO A 534 -22.57 -3.96 25.87
C PRO A 534 -21.87 -5.31 25.66
N VAL A 535 -20.67 -5.45 26.21
CA VAL A 535 -19.88 -6.71 26.13
C VAL A 535 -20.63 -7.95 26.62
N SER A 536 -21.57 -7.80 27.56
CA SER A 536 -22.43 -8.88 28.05
C SER A 536 -23.36 -9.48 26.99
N VAL A 537 -23.60 -8.75 25.90
CA VAL A 537 -24.34 -9.22 24.72
C VAL A 537 -23.38 -9.64 23.62
N GLN A 538 -22.33 -8.85 23.40
CA GLN A 538 -21.47 -8.97 22.21
C GLN A 538 -20.37 -10.03 22.32
N ALA A 539 -20.00 -10.44 23.54
CA ALA A 539 -19.11 -11.59 23.71
C ALA A 539 -19.86 -12.93 23.53
N PRO A 540 -21.03 -13.15 24.16
CA PRO A 540 -21.75 -14.43 23.99
C PRO A 540 -22.32 -14.65 22.59
N ASN A 541 -22.61 -13.60 21.83
CA ASN A 541 -23.10 -13.71 20.45
C ASN A 541 -21.97 -13.82 19.41
N GLY A 542 -20.70 -13.93 19.81
CA GLY A 542 -19.58 -14.18 18.91
C GLY A 542 -19.02 -12.97 18.16
N VAL A 543 -19.50 -11.75 18.44
CA VAL A 543 -18.91 -10.54 17.85
C VAL A 543 -17.53 -10.24 18.44
N ILE A 544 -17.36 -10.35 19.76
CA ILE A 544 -16.06 -10.13 20.42
C ILE A 544 -15.26 -11.43 20.42
N ASP A 545 -14.06 -11.41 19.82
CA ASP A 545 -13.14 -12.54 19.80
C ASP A 545 -12.26 -12.60 21.06
N ALA A 546 -11.83 -11.46 21.58
CA ALA A 546 -11.04 -11.37 22.80
C ALA A 546 -11.56 -10.24 23.69
N LEU A 547 -12.07 -10.59 24.88
CA LEU A 547 -12.45 -9.63 25.91
C LEU A 547 -11.25 -9.41 26.84
N VAL A 548 -10.81 -8.17 26.98
CA VAL A 548 -9.64 -7.77 27.77
C VAL A 548 -10.03 -6.73 28.82
N ARG A 549 -9.23 -6.57 29.87
CA ARG A 549 -9.56 -5.64 30.97
C ARG A 549 -9.43 -4.18 30.54
N ASP A 550 -8.38 -3.85 29.81
CA ASP A 550 -8.05 -2.47 29.44
C ASP A 550 -7.31 -2.39 28.09
N GLU A 551 -7.02 -1.15 27.66
CA GLU A 551 -6.30 -0.88 26.40
C GLU A 551 -4.87 -1.45 26.39
N ALA A 552 -4.21 -1.58 27.54
CA ALA A 552 -2.86 -2.13 27.65
C ALA A 552 -2.85 -3.62 27.30
N GLU A 553 -3.77 -4.35 27.91
CA GLU A 553 -3.99 -5.76 27.60
C GLU A 553 -4.45 -5.93 26.16
N GLY A 554 -5.28 -5.02 25.64
CA GLY A 554 -5.70 -5.01 24.24
C GLY A 554 -4.52 -4.91 23.26
N VAL A 555 -3.56 -4.02 23.53
CA VAL A 555 -2.33 -3.91 22.74
C VAL A 555 -1.46 -5.16 22.87
N ALA A 556 -1.33 -5.72 24.09
CA ALA A 556 -0.57 -6.95 24.30
C ALA A 556 -1.15 -8.14 23.52
N VAL A 557 -2.48 -8.30 23.54
CA VAL A 557 -3.19 -9.33 22.75
C VAL A 557 -3.03 -9.09 21.26
N ALA A 558 -3.07 -7.84 20.78
CA ALA A 558 -2.85 -7.52 19.38
C ALA A 558 -1.42 -7.89 18.91
N LYS A 559 -0.40 -7.58 19.73
CA LYS A 559 1.00 -8.00 19.50
C LYS A 559 1.12 -9.52 19.45
N GLN A 560 0.49 -10.22 20.40
CA GLN A 560 0.49 -11.69 20.45
C GLN A 560 -0.22 -12.29 19.23
N TYR A 561 -1.38 -11.77 18.84
CA TYR A 561 -2.13 -12.20 17.67
C TYR A 561 -1.30 -12.05 16.39
N LEU A 562 -0.71 -10.88 16.15
CA LEU A 562 0.15 -10.66 14.99
C LEU A 562 1.35 -11.62 14.95
N ALA A 563 1.95 -11.93 16.11
CA ALA A 563 3.12 -12.79 16.19
C ALA A 563 2.89 -14.18 15.53
N TYR A 564 1.68 -14.75 15.57
CA TYR A 564 1.40 -16.04 14.93
C TYR A 564 1.52 -15.97 13.40
N PHE A 565 1.27 -14.82 12.80
CA PHE A 565 1.35 -14.58 11.35
C PHE A 565 2.72 -14.06 10.90
N GLN A 566 3.60 -13.71 11.84
CA GLN A 566 4.96 -13.21 11.56
C GLN A 566 6.01 -14.33 11.51
N GLY A 567 5.66 -15.54 11.97
CA GLY A 567 6.46 -16.75 11.80
C GLY A 567 6.77 -17.48 13.10
N ALA A 568 7.80 -18.33 13.05
CA ALA A 568 8.25 -19.12 14.19
C ALA A 568 9.10 -18.31 15.17
N VAL A 569 9.03 -18.67 16.46
CA VAL A 569 9.92 -18.15 17.50
C VAL A 569 10.99 -19.18 17.85
N ARG A 570 12.19 -18.72 18.22
CA ARG A 570 13.34 -19.60 18.52
C ARG A 570 13.33 -20.11 19.95
N GLU A 571 13.00 -19.22 20.89
CA GLU A 571 12.95 -19.51 22.31
C GLU A 571 11.53 -19.95 22.68
N TRP A 572 11.43 -21.13 23.28
CA TRP A 572 10.18 -21.70 23.75
C TRP A 572 10.46 -22.71 24.86
N SER A 573 9.46 -22.91 25.71
CA SER A 573 9.41 -23.98 26.70
C SER A 573 8.05 -24.65 26.63
N CYS A 574 7.92 -25.86 27.19
CA CYS A 574 6.61 -26.50 27.34
C CYS A 574 6.53 -27.20 28.71
N PRO A 575 5.31 -27.44 29.22
CA PRO A 575 5.12 -28.27 30.40
C PRO A 575 5.62 -29.71 30.19
N ASP A 576 5.79 -30.46 31.28
CA ASP A 576 6.10 -31.89 31.20
C ASP A 576 4.97 -32.66 30.52
N GLN A 577 5.23 -33.18 29.32
CA GLN A 577 4.22 -33.85 28.50
C GLN A 577 3.69 -35.15 29.12
N ARG A 578 4.40 -35.74 30.11
CA ARG A 578 3.90 -36.91 30.85
C ARG A 578 2.63 -36.62 31.63
N LEU A 579 2.35 -35.34 31.92
CA LEU A 579 1.10 -34.90 32.55
C LEU A 579 -0.13 -35.22 31.67
N LEU A 580 0.02 -35.23 30.34
CA LEU A 580 -1.06 -35.55 29.39
C LEU A 580 -1.64 -36.95 29.59
N ARG A 581 -0.84 -37.90 30.07
CA ARG A 581 -1.26 -39.28 30.36
C ARG A 581 -2.38 -39.38 31.40
N ARG A 582 -2.57 -38.33 32.21
CA ARG A 582 -3.59 -38.27 33.28
C ARG A 582 -4.66 -37.20 33.03
N SER A 583 -4.57 -36.46 31.92
CA SER A 583 -5.49 -35.34 31.65
C SER A 583 -6.90 -35.82 31.28
N VAL A 584 -7.02 -36.97 30.63
CA VAL A 584 -8.30 -37.60 30.30
C VAL A 584 -8.59 -38.71 31.31
N PRO A 585 -9.72 -38.67 32.06
CA PRO A 585 -10.07 -39.71 33.01
C PRO A 585 -10.35 -41.06 32.33
N GLU A 586 -9.88 -42.15 32.94
CA GLU A 586 -10.18 -43.53 32.49
C GLU A 586 -11.68 -43.86 32.56
N ASN A 587 -12.40 -43.26 33.53
CA ASN A 587 -13.85 -43.35 33.56
C ASN A 587 -14.44 -42.51 32.40
N ARG A 588 -14.90 -43.19 31.35
CA ARG A 588 -15.46 -42.60 30.12
C ARG A 588 -16.58 -41.58 30.32
N LEU A 589 -17.30 -41.64 31.45
CA LEU A 589 -18.39 -40.72 31.76
C LEU A 589 -17.93 -39.44 32.49
N ARG A 590 -16.71 -39.43 33.03
CA ARG A 590 -16.19 -38.29 33.80
C ARG A 590 -15.68 -37.20 32.86
N VAL A 591 -16.23 -35.98 32.99
CA VAL A 591 -15.75 -34.80 32.25
C VAL A 591 -14.38 -34.34 32.74
N TYR A 592 -13.68 -33.57 31.92
CA TYR A 592 -12.40 -32.92 32.22
C TYR A 592 -12.32 -31.58 31.51
N ASP A 593 -11.41 -30.72 31.95
CA ASP A 593 -11.15 -29.44 31.29
C ASP A 593 -10.16 -29.61 30.12
N VAL A 594 -10.66 -29.44 28.90
CA VAL A 594 -9.83 -29.53 27.69
C VAL A 594 -8.83 -28.38 27.60
N ARG A 595 -9.06 -27.23 28.23
CA ARG A 595 -8.08 -26.13 28.25
C ARG A 595 -6.80 -26.54 28.97
N ALA A 596 -6.92 -27.33 30.05
CA ALA A 596 -5.75 -27.89 30.72
C ALA A 596 -4.91 -28.79 29.79
N VAL A 597 -5.57 -29.56 28.91
CA VAL A 597 -4.88 -30.35 27.86
C VAL A 597 -4.17 -29.41 26.88
N VAL A 598 -4.86 -28.40 26.36
CA VAL A 598 -4.31 -27.41 25.41
C VAL A 598 -3.09 -26.70 25.99
N HIS A 599 -3.18 -26.18 27.23
CA HIS A 599 -2.06 -25.51 27.89
C HIS A 599 -0.88 -26.44 28.20
N THR A 600 -1.14 -27.72 28.49
CA THR A 600 -0.07 -28.71 28.70
C THR A 600 0.62 -29.05 27.39
N LEU A 601 -0.13 -29.15 26.29
CA LEU A 601 0.39 -29.51 24.98
C LEU A 601 1.16 -28.36 24.30
N ALA A 602 0.63 -27.15 24.38
CA ALA A 602 1.20 -25.95 23.75
C ALA A 602 2.49 -25.48 24.45
N ASP A 603 3.26 -24.66 23.75
CA ASP A 603 4.37 -23.94 24.38
C ASP A 603 3.85 -23.00 25.47
N THR A 604 4.58 -22.90 26.58
CA THR A 604 4.18 -22.09 27.74
C THR A 604 3.95 -20.64 27.34
N GLY A 605 2.80 -20.08 27.72
CA GLY A 605 2.43 -18.69 27.39
C GLY A 605 2.01 -18.45 25.93
N SER A 606 1.94 -19.49 25.09
CA SER A 606 1.64 -19.34 23.66
C SER A 606 0.15 -19.50 23.30
N VAL A 607 -0.73 -19.80 24.25
CA VAL A 607 -2.15 -20.01 23.97
C VAL A 607 -2.88 -18.67 23.93
N LEU A 608 -3.53 -18.38 22.81
CA LEU A 608 -4.49 -17.28 22.65
C LEU A 608 -5.84 -17.87 22.23
N GLU A 609 -6.74 -18.07 23.20
CA GLU A 609 -8.11 -18.53 22.94
C GLU A 609 -8.95 -17.41 22.33
N LEU A 610 -9.70 -17.72 21.27
CA LEU A 610 -10.57 -16.79 20.56
C LEU A 610 -12.04 -17.20 20.72
N ARG A 611 -12.91 -16.19 20.85
CA ARG A 611 -14.35 -16.31 21.11
C ARG A 611 -14.70 -17.25 22.27
N PRO A 612 -14.06 -17.17 23.46
CA PRO A 612 -14.31 -18.12 24.56
C PRO A 612 -15.77 -18.13 25.05
N ALA A 613 -16.52 -17.04 24.83
CA ALA A 613 -17.92 -16.89 25.25
C ALA A 613 -18.95 -17.35 24.21
N PHE A 614 -18.55 -17.67 22.98
CA PHE A 614 -19.43 -18.10 21.89
C PHE A 614 -19.09 -19.53 21.43
N GLY A 615 -20.10 -20.29 21.00
CA GLY A 615 -19.93 -21.67 20.53
C GLY A 615 -19.19 -22.54 21.55
N LEU A 616 -19.66 -22.56 22.80
CA LEU A 616 -18.94 -23.07 23.99
C LEU A 616 -18.50 -24.54 23.87
N GLY A 617 -19.16 -25.32 23.01
CA GLY A 617 -18.81 -26.71 22.68
C GLY A 617 -17.50 -26.84 21.88
N MET A 618 -17.01 -25.74 21.29
CA MET A 618 -15.78 -25.67 20.52
C MET A 618 -14.81 -24.65 21.09
N ILE A 619 -13.60 -25.10 21.43
CA ILE A 619 -12.46 -24.24 21.71
C ILE A 619 -11.75 -23.94 20.39
N THR A 620 -11.43 -22.67 20.17
CA THR A 620 -10.57 -22.23 19.05
C THR A 620 -9.45 -21.38 19.62
N ALA A 621 -8.21 -21.72 19.32
CA ALA A 621 -7.06 -21.00 19.85
C ALA A 621 -5.90 -20.95 18.86
N LEU A 622 -5.17 -19.83 18.83
CA LEU A 622 -3.83 -19.80 18.23
C LEU A 622 -2.82 -20.26 19.29
N ILE A 623 -1.95 -21.19 18.92
CA ILE A 623 -0.96 -21.80 19.81
C ILE A 623 0.41 -21.87 19.15
N ARG A 624 1.43 -22.27 19.91
CA ARG A 624 2.71 -22.71 19.35
C ARG A 624 3.09 -24.11 19.84
N ILE A 625 3.76 -24.86 18.96
CA ILE A 625 4.44 -26.12 19.28
C ILE A 625 5.87 -26.02 18.75
N GLU A 626 6.85 -26.06 19.65
CA GLU A 626 8.27 -25.85 19.35
C GLU A 626 8.52 -24.54 18.57
N GLY A 627 7.83 -23.47 19.00
CA GLY A 627 7.89 -22.14 18.41
C GLY A 627 7.10 -21.98 17.10
N ARG A 628 6.57 -23.05 16.51
CA ARG A 628 5.79 -23.00 15.25
C ARG A 628 4.34 -22.61 15.52
N PRO A 629 3.78 -21.59 14.83
CA PRO A 629 2.40 -21.19 15.02
C PRO A 629 1.44 -22.25 14.47
N MET A 630 0.35 -22.51 15.18
CA MET A 630 -0.73 -23.40 14.75
C MET A 630 -2.09 -22.85 15.21
N GLY A 631 -3.14 -23.14 14.44
CA GLY A 631 -4.51 -23.05 14.90
C GLY A 631 -4.91 -24.34 15.60
N LEU A 632 -5.67 -24.25 16.68
CA LEU A 632 -6.20 -25.38 17.41
C LEU A 632 -7.72 -25.31 17.49
N ILE A 633 -8.39 -26.40 17.15
CA ILE A 633 -9.80 -26.64 17.48
C ILE A 633 -9.91 -27.81 18.45
N ALA A 634 -10.79 -27.71 19.45
CA ALA A 634 -11.02 -28.79 20.40
C ALA A 634 -12.46 -28.84 20.89
N ASN A 635 -13.02 -30.05 21.00
CA ASN A 635 -14.32 -30.21 21.65
C ASN A 635 -14.21 -29.94 23.15
N ASN A 636 -15.23 -29.32 23.74
CA ASN A 636 -15.32 -29.06 25.18
C ASN A 636 -16.29 -30.05 25.85
N PRO A 637 -15.81 -31.12 26.53
CA PRO A 637 -16.67 -32.11 27.14
C PRO A 637 -17.52 -31.57 28.31
N MET A 638 -17.17 -30.41 28.87
CA MET A 638 -17.95 -29.75 29.92
C MET A 638 -19.20 -29.05 29.37
N HIS A 639 -19.33 -28.91 28.05
CA HIS A 639 -20.50 -28.34 27.38
C HIS A 639 -21.13 -29.39 26.46
N LEU A 640 -22.40 -29.74 26.71
CA LEU A 640 -23.14 -30.74 25.91
C LEU A 640 -22.37 -32.05 25.69
N ALA A 641 -21.56 -32.45 26.68
CA ALA A 641 -20.68 -33.63 26.63
C ALA A 641 -19.67 -33.67 25.46
N GLY A 642 -19.41 -32.53 24.80
CA GLY A 642 -18.56 -32.38 23.62
C GLY A 642 -19.32 -32.42 22.29
N ALA A 643 -20.66 -32.47 22.31
CA ALA A 643 -21.46 -32.45 21.08
C ALA A 643 -21.28 -31.13 20.33
N ILE A 644 -21.28 -31.21 19.00
CA ILE A 644 -21.10 -30.05 18.12
C ILE A 644 -22.49 -29.52 17.74
N ASP A 645 -22.87 -28.39 18.31
CA ASP A 645 -24.06 -27.64 17.93
C ASP A 645 -23.74 -26.62 16.81
N ALA A 646 -24.77 -25.88 16.40
CA ALA A 646 -24.68 -24.98 15.28
C ALA A 646 -23.70 -23.80 15.51
N ASP A 647 -23.63 -23.25 16.72
CA ASP A 647 -22.70 -22.17 17.07
C ASP A 647 -21.26 -22.67 17.16
N ALA A 648 -21.04 -23.85 17.75
CA ALA A 648 -19.74 -24.52 17.76
C ALA A 648 -19.23 -24.83 16.34
N ALA A 649 -20.12 -25.25 15.44
CA ALA A 649 -19.77 -25.53 14.05
C ALA A 649 -19.37 -24.27 13.27
N ASP A 650 -20.12 -23.18 13.42
CA ASP A 650 -19.76 -21.89 12.78
C ASP A 650 -18.43 -21.35 13.29
N LYS A 651 -18.22 -21.40 14.62
CA LYS A 651 -16.97 -21.00 15.25
C LYS A 651 -15.78 -21.80 14.73
N ALA A 652 -15.89 -23.13 14.65
CA ALA A 652 -14.85 -23.98 14.07
C ALA A 652 -14.61 -23.65 12.59
N ALA A 653 -15.66 -23.56 11.79
CA ALA A 653 -15.56 -23.31 10.36
C ALA A 653 -14.84 -22.00 10.06
N ARG A 654 -15.26 -20.89 10.70
CA ARG A 654 -14.60 -19.58 10.54
C ARG A 654 -13.13 -19.62 10.96
N PHE A 655 -12.83 -20.20 12.12
CA PHE A 655 -11.45 -20.25 12.64
C PHE A 655 -10.52 -21.08 11.75
N VAL A 656 -11.01 -22.20 11.21
CA VAL A 656 -10.25 -23.01 10.27
C VAL A 656 -10.03 -22.28 8.94
N GLN A 657 -11.02 -21.51 8.45
CA GLN A 657 -10.82 -20.64 7.27
C GLN A 657 -9.77 -19.55 7.51
N LEU A 658 -9.75 -18.93 8.70
CA LEU A 658 -8.74 -17.96 9.11
C LEU A 658 -7.33 -18.58 9.04
N CYS A 659 -7.18 -19.78 9.61
CA CYS A 659 -5.90 -20.49 9.60
C CYS A 659 -5.46 -20.81 8.16
N ASP A 660 -6.36 -21.34 7.34
CA ASP A 660 -6.06 -21.67 5.95
C ASP A 660 -5.65 -20.42 5.15
N ALA A 661 -6.37 -19.30 5.29
CA ALA A 661 -6.12 -18.06 4.55
C ALA A 661 -4.68 -17.52 4.73
N TYR A 662 -4.11 -17.73 5.91
CA TYR A 662 -2.77 -17.23 6.29
C TYR A 662 -1.72 -18.35 6.47
N ASP A 663 -1.97 -19.53 5.90
CA ASP A 663 -1.07 -20.69 5.95
C ASP A 663 -0.66 -21.16 7.35
N ILE A 664 -1.56 -21.01 8.31
CA ILE A 664 -1.40 -21.54 9.65
C ILE A 664 -1.90 -22.99 9.66
N PRO A 665 -1.05 -23.99 9.99
CA PRO A 665 -1.48 -25.38 10.11
C PRO A 665 -2.46 -25.56 11.26
N VAL A 666 -3.33 -26.56 11.16
CA VAL A 666 -4.43 -26.77 12.12
C VAL A 666 -4.25 -28.09 12.88
N LEU A 667 -4.44 -28.04 14.19
CA LEU A 667 -4.53 -29.19 15.07
C LEU A 667 -5.98 -29.34 15.59
N SER A 668 -6.54 -30.52 15.43
CA SER A 668 -7.87 -30.89 15.89
C SER A 668 -7.77 -31.88 17.06
N LEU A 669 -8.22 -31.47 18.24
CA LEU A 669 -8.34 -32.34 19.42
C LEU A 669 -9.79 -32.84 19.54
N CYS A 670 -10.01 -34.09 19.15
CA CYS A 670 -11.34 -34.68 19.01
C CYS A 670 -11.77 -35.40 20.31
N ASP A 671 -12.87 -34.95 20.92
CA ASP A 671 -13.60 -35.63 22.02
C ASP A 671 -15.09 -35.30 21.89
N THR A 672 -15.74 -35.86 20.87
CA THR A 672 -17.14 -35.56 20.54
C THR A 672 -18.00 -36.82 20.42
N PRO A 673 -19.24 -36.80 20.97
CA PRO A 673 -20.27 -37.78 20.67
C PRO A 673 -20.91 -37.58 19.28
N GLY A 674 -20.45 -36.60 18.50
CA GLY A 674 -21.00 -36.25 17.20
C GLY A 674 -21.70 -34.88 17.21
N PHE A 675 -22.51 -34.62 16.19
CA PHE A 675 -23.36 -33.44 16.17
C PHE A 675 -24.44 -33.51 17.25
N MET A 676 -24.84 -32.35 17.76
CA MET A 676 -26.06 -32.26 18.55
C MET A 676 -27.26 -32.74 17.71
N VAL A 677 -28.25 -33.35 18.34
CA VAL A 677 -29.43 -33.89 17.66
C VAL A 677 -30.69 -33.53 18.41
N GLY A 678 -31.82 -33.57 17.70
CA GLY A 678 -33.15 -33.37 18.25
C GLY A 678 -33.86 -32.15 17.65
N PRO A 679 -35.20 -32.10 17.72
CA PRO A 679 -35.97 -31.05 17.03
C PRO A 679 -35.58 -29.63 17.39
N GLU A 680 -35.11 -29.40 18.61
CA GLU A 680 -34.67 -28.08 19.05
C GLU A 680 -33.37 -27.63 18.38
N ALA A 681 -32.41 -28.55 18.25
CA ALA A 681 -31.15 -28.30 17.57
C ALA A 681 -31.41 -27.89 16.11
N GLU A 682 -32.34 -28.58 15.43
CA GLU A 682 -32.71 -28.30 14.04
C GLU A 682 -33.31 -26.90 13.80
N ARG A 683 -33.93 -26.26 14.80
CA ARG A 683 -34.47 -24.89 14.68
C ARG A 683 -33.38 -23.86 14.38
N SER A 684 -32.13 -24.15 14.73
CA SER A 684 -30.99 -23.27 14.50
C SER A 684 -30.38 -23.39 13.09
N ALA A 685 -31.09 -24.04 12.16
CA ALA A 685 -30.57 -24.42 10.83
C ALA A 685 -29.32 -25.33 10.91
N GLN A 686 -29.31 -26.21 11.90
CA GLN A 686 -28.19 -27.10 12.23
C GLN A 686 -27.60 -27.78 11.01
N VAL A 687 -28.42 -28.43 10.17
CA VAL A 687 -27.96 -29.12 8.94
C VAL A 687 -27.02 -28.26 8.10
N ARG A 688 -27.35 -26.98 7.86
CA ARG A 688 -26.50 -26.09 7.04
C ARG A 688 -25.23 -25.69 7.78
N ARG A 689 -25.34 -25.37 9.07
CA ARG A 689 -24.25 -24.85 9.89
C ARG A 689 -23.19 -25.91 10.16
N VAL A 690 -23.58 -27.14 10.51
CA VAL A 690 -22.63 -28.25 10.67
C VAL A 690 -22.00 -28.68 9.35
N CYS A 691 -22.73 -28.59 8.23
CA CYS A 691 -22.18 -28.85 6.90
C CYS A 691 -21.09 -27.86 6.47
N ARG A 692 -21.02 -26.66 7.06
CA ARG A 692 -19.90 -25.72 6.81
C ARG A 692 -18.57 -26.34 7.21
N MET A 693 -18.51 -27.13 8.29
CA MET A 693 -17.27 -27.80 8.70
C MET A 693 -16.75 -28.77 7.63
N PHE A 694 -17.64 -29.53 6.98
CA PHE A 694 -17.26 -30.43 5.88
C PHE A 694 -16.75 -29.66 4.66
N VAL A 695 -17.48 -28.61 4.23
CA VAL A 695 -17.09 -27.82 3.06
C VAL A 695 -15.76 -27.11 3.31
N VAL A 696 -15.56 -26.55 4.50
CA VAL A 696 -14.30 -25.89 4.89
C VAL A 696 -13.18 -26.92 4.98
N GLY A 697 -13.39 -28.04 5.67
CA GLY A 697 -12.40 -29.12 5.83
C GLY A 697 -11.91 -29.68 4.50
N ALA A 698 -12.83 -29.94 3.57
CA ALA A 698 -12.49 -30.42 2.22
C ALA A 698 -11.78 -29.37 1.34
N SER A 699 -11.83 -28.09 1.72
CA SER A 699 -11.20 -26.99 0.97
C SER A 699 -9.83 -26.59 1.54
N LEU A 700 -9.32 -27.27 2.56
CA LEU A 700 -8.06 -26.92 3.19
C LEU A 700 -6.87 -27.30 2.32
N THR A 701 -5.85 -26.46 2.36
CA THR A 701 -4.54 -26.74 1.73
C THR A 701 -3.37 -26.52 2.70
N VAL A 702 -3.66 -26.14 3.95
CA VAL A 702 -2.71 -26.18 5.06
C VAL A 702 -2.63 -27.58 5.66
N PRO A 703 -1.50 -27.95 6.30
CA PRO A 703 -1.43 -29.19 7.07
C PRO A 703 -2.50 -29.21 8.17
N PHE A 704 -3.24 -30.31 8.23
CA PHE A 704 -4.30 -30.55 9.21
C PHE A 704 -3.98 -31.84 9.96
N PHE A 705 -4.06 -31.82 11.29
CA PHE A 705 -3.70 -32.94 12.15
C PHE A 705 -4.84 -33.26 13.11
N THR A 706 -5.13 -34.54 13.34
CA THR A 706 -6.18 -34.94 14.29
C THR A 706 -5.62 -35.83 15.39
N VAL A 707 -5.96 -35.50 16.63
CA VAL A 707 -5.68 -36.30 17.83
C VAL A 707 -6.98 -36.60 18.53
N ALA A 708 -7.41 -37.86 18.49
CA ALA A 708 -8.58 -38.34 19.23
C ALA A 708 -8.22 -38.52 20.71
N LEU A 709 -8.76 -37.66 21.57
CA LEU A 709 -8.53 -37.70 23.02
C LEU A 709 -9.36 -38.80 23.70
N ARG A 710 -10.65 -38.92 23.33
CA ARG A 710 -11.55 -39.92 23.89
C ARG A 710 -12.72 -40.26 22.96
N LYS A 711 -13.82 -39.52 22.97
CA LYS A 711 -15.03 -39.87 22.20
C LYS A 711 -14.87 -39.49 20.74
N VAL A 712 -15.18 -40.42 19.85
CA VAL A 712 -15.06 -40.23 18.40
C VAL A 712 -16.25 -40.87 17.71
N TYR A 713 -17.39 -40.18 17.72
CA TYR A 713 -18.63 -40.74 17.20
C TYR A 713 -19.23 -39.97 16.01
N GLY A 714 -19.62 -40.74 14.99
CA GLY A 714 -20.43 -40.30 13.86
C GLY A 714 -19.86 -39.14 13.04
N LEU A 715 -20.75 -38.47 12.31
CA LEU A 715 -20.41 -37.41 11.36
C LEU A 715 -19.73 -36.21 12.03
N GLY A 716 -20.03 -35.91 13.31
CA GLY A 716 -19.39 -34.82 14.03
C GLY A 716 -17.89 -35.07 14.24
N ALA A 717 -17.51 -36.31 14.57
CA ALA A 717 -16.11 -36.69 14.63
C ALA A 717 -15.42 -36.63 13.27
N GLN A 718 -16.09 -37.05 12.19
CA GLN A 718 -15.55 -36.92 10.84
C GLN A 718 -15.33 -35.46 10.45
N ALA A 719 -16.27 -34.57 10.80
CA ALA A 719 -16.11 -33.13 10.58
C ALA A 719 -14.91 -32.54 11.37
N MET A 720 -14.66 -33.00 12.60
CA MET A 720 -13.46 -32.63 13.36
C MET A 720 -12.17 -33.08 12.68
N ALA A 721 -12.20 -34.14 11.88
CA ALA A 721 -11.06 -34.62 11.09
C ALA A 721 -10.98 -33.96 9.69
N GLY A 722 -11.73 -32.89 9.42
CA GLY A 722 -11.77 -32.25 8.09
C GLY A 722 -12.67 -32.95 7.07
N GLY A 723 -13.45 -33.95 7.52
CA GLY A 723 -14.47 -34.66 6.74
C GLY A 723 -14.27 -36.17 6.67
N SER A 724 -13.06 -36.66 6.95
CA SER A 724 -12.72 -38.09 7.01
C SER A 724 -11.49 -38.28 7.90
N PHE A 725 -11.33 -39.44 8.54
CA PHE A 725 -10.16 -39.76 9.35
C PHE A 725 -8.88 -39.97 8.52
N HIS A 726 -9.00 -40.04 7.19
CA HIS A 726 -7.86 -40.06 6.25
C HIS A 726 -7.65 -38.73 5.52
N ALA A 727 -8.42 -37.68 5.82
CA ALA A 727 -8.16 -36.34 5.28
C ALA A 727 -6.96 -35.61 5.94
N PRO A 728 -6.72 -35.74 7.26
CA PRO A 728 -5.57 -35.14 7.93
C PRO A 728 -4.23 -35.74 7.46
N CYS A 729 -3.13 -35.00 7.67
CA CYS A 729 -1.78 -35.52 7.48
C CYS A 729 -1.48 -36.71 8.39
N PHE A 730 -2.05 -36.71 9.59
CA PHE A 730 -2.22 -37.90 10.41
C PHE A 730 -3.48 -37.78 11.25
N THR A 731 -4.05 -38.94 11.58
CA THR A 731 -5.07 -39.10 12.59
C THR A 731 -4.63 -40.16 13.58
N VAL A 732 -4.25 -39.73 14.78
CA VAL A 732 -3.81 -40.61 15.88
C VAL A 732 -4.80 -40.54 17.03
N SER A 733 -4.77 -41.55 17.90
CA SER A 733 -5.60 -41.59 19.10
C SER A 733 -4.77 -41.75 20.36
N TRP A 734 -5.20 -41.15 21.46
CA TRP A 734 -4.75 -41.54 22.78
C TRP A 734 -5.37 -42.89 23.18
N PRO A 735 -4.81 -43.63 24.15
CA PRO A 735 -5.33 -44.95 24.53
C PRO A 735 -6.78 -44.93 25.04
N THR A 736 -7.25 -43.77 25.49
CA THR A 736 -8.62 -43.51 25.93
C THR A 736 -9.62 -43.36 24.77
N GLY A 737 -9.18 -43.40 23.52
CA GLY A 737 -10.03 -43.30 22.34
C GLY A 737 -11.10 -44.39 22.26
N GLU A 738 -12.33 -43.97 22.00
CA GLU A 738 -13.50 -44.81 21.76
C GLU A 738 -14.27 -44.29 20.54
N PHE A 739 -14.51 -45.18 19.58
CA PHE A 739 -15.00 -44.87 18.25
C PHE A 739 -16.33 -45.58 17.97
N GLY A 740 -17.11 -45.02 17.06
CA GLY A 740 -18.29 -45.69 16.50
C GLY A 740 -19.09 -44.80 15.56
N GLY A 741 -19.93 -45.41 14.72
CA GLY A 741 -20.81 -44.66 13.81
C GLY A 741 -21.86 -43.79 14.54
N MET A 742 -22.23 -44.19 15.76
CA MET A 742 -23.10 -43.44 16.69
C MET A 742 -22.82 -43.90 18.13
N GLY A 743 -23.48 -43.29 19.12
CA GLY A 743 -23.38 -43.73 20.52
C GLY A 743 -23.74 -45.22 20.67
N LEU A 744 -22.87 -45.97 21.38
CA LEU A 744 -22.92 -47.43 21.48
C LEU A 744 -24.27 -47.93 22.01
N GLU A 745 -24.79 -47.27 23.05
CA GLU A 745 -26.06 -47.59 23.69
C GLU A 745 -27.24 -47.47 22.72
N GLY A 746 -27.20 -46.47 21.83
CA GLY A 746 -28.19 -46.25 20.79
C GLY A 746 -28.08 -47.29 19.67
N ALA A 747 -26.86 -47.62 19.25
CA ALA A 747 -26.59 -48.63 18.23
C ALA A 747 -27.16 -49.99 18.64
N VAL A 748 -26.93 -50.43 19.89
CA VAL A 748 -27.46 -51.71 20.38
C VAL A 748 -28.99 -51.70 20.41
N ARG A 749 -29.62 -50.64 20.91
CA ARG A 749 -31.09 -50.53 20.97
C ARG A 749 -31.73 -50.56 19.59
N LEU A 750 -31.04 -50.07 18.56
CA LEU A 750 -31.53 -50.07 17.19
C LEU A 750 -31.31 -51.42 16.52
N ALA A 751 -30.09 -51.95 16.57
CA ALA A 751 -29.70 -53.19 15.88
C ALA A 751 -30.40 -54.42 16.48
N TYR A 752 -30.48 -54.50 17.81
CA TYR A 752 -31.03 -55.64 18.54
C TYR A 752 -32.45 -55.39 19.05
N ARG A 753 -33.18 -54.41 18.48
CA ARG A 753 -34.52 -54.02 18.97
C ARG A 753 -35.46 -55.22 19.09
N ASN A 754 -35.54 -56.04 18.05
CA ASN A 754 -36.48 -57.16 17.99
C ASN A 754 -36.05 -58.29 18.93
N GLU A 755 -34.75 -58.58 19.02
CA GLU A 755 -34.19 -59.59 19.92
C GLU A 755 -34.39 -59.21 21.39
N LEU A 756 -34.09 -57.96 21.75
CA LEU A 756 -34.32 -57.45 23.09
C LEU A 756 -35.82 -57.41 23.43
N ALA A 757 -36.69 -57.04 22.50
CA ALA A 757 -38.14 -57.01 22.73
C ALA A 757 -38.75 -58.41 22.90
N ALA A 758 -38.13 -59.45 22.32
CA ALA A 758 -38.57 -60.83 22.46
C ALA A 758 -38.26 -61.44 23.85
N ILE A 759 -37.40 -60.81 24.65
CA ILE A 759 -37.05 -61.27 26.00
C ILE A 759 -38.02 -60.69 27.03
N ALA A 760 -38.83 -61.57 27.63
CA ALA A 760 -39.84 -61.19 28.62
C ALA A 760 -39.24 -60.84 29.99
N ASP A 761 -38.17 -61.53 30.41
CA ASP A 761 -37.48 -61.24 31.68
C ASP A 761 -36.67 -59.93 31.57
N PRO A 762 -37.01 -58.90 32.37
CA PRO A 762 -36.28 -57.65 32.37
C PRO A 762 -34.79 -57.79 32.75
N VAL A 763 -34.43 -58.77 33.59
CA VAL A 763 -33.05 -59.00 34.04
C VAL A 763 -32.22 -59.62 32.93
N GLU A 764 -32.74 -60.64 32.25
CA GLU A 764 -32.09 -61.29 31.11
C GLU A 764 -31.91 -60.30 29.94
N ARG A 765 -32.94 -59.51 29.65
CA ARG A 765 -32.90 -58.48 28.59
C ARG A 765 -31.82 -57.44 28.87
N ASP A 766 -31.74 -56.96 30.11
CA ASP A 766 -30.73 -55.98 30.52
C ASP A 766 -29.31 -56.57 30.51
N ALA A 767 -29.16 -57.84 30.87
CA ALA A 767 -27.89 -58.55 30.78
C ALA A 767 -27.41 -58.68 29.31
N LEU A 768 -28.30 -59.05 28.39
CA LEU A 768 -27.96 -59.12 26.95
C LEU A 768 -27.65 -57.74 26.37
N TYR A 769 -28.45 -56.73 26.72
CA TYR A 769 -28.19 -55.34 26.33
C TYR A 769 -26.80 -54.88 26.78
N ARG A 770 -26.45 -55.07 28.05
CA ARG A 770 -25.13 -54.73 28.58
C ARG A 770 -23.99 -55.51 27.90
N ARG A 771 -24.23 -56.78 27.57
CA ARG A 771 -23.25 -57.60 26.82
C ARG A 771 -22.96 -57.00 25.44
N HIS A 772 -23.98 -56.70 24.64
CA HIS A 772 -23.78 -56.12 23.31
C HIS A 772 -23.16 -54.71 23.37
N VAL A 773 -23.52 -53.89 24.37
CA VAL A 773 -22.86 -52.58 24.56
C VAL A 773 -21.37 -52.78 24.86
N GLN A 774 -21.03 -53.76 25.70
CA GLN A 774 -19.65 -54.07 26.03
C GLN A 774 -18.87 -54.61 24.81
N GLU A 775 -19.49 -55.45 23.97
CA GLU A 775 -18.91 -55.97 22.73
C GLU A 775 -18.60 -54.82 21.74
N LEU A 776 -19.58 -53.95 21.47
CA LEU A 776 -19.36 -52.77 20.63
C LEU A 776 -18.30 -51.84 21.22
N TYR A 777 -18.25 -51.71 22.55
CA TYR A 777 -17.18 -50.93 23.19
C TYR A 777 -15.80 -51.56 22.96
N GLN A 778 -15.64 -52.88 23.06
CA GLN A 778 -14.36 -53.53 22.75
C GLN A 778 -13.93 -53.32 21.29
N CYS A 779 -14.86 -53.42 20.34
CA CYS A 779 -14.60 -53.13 18.93
C CYS A 779 -14.32 -51.64 18.69
N GLY A 780 -14.93 -50.74 19.46
CA GLY A 780 -14.74 -49.30 19.35
C GLY A 780 -13.46 -48.78 20.03
N LYS A 781 -12.69 -49.61 20.75
CA LYS A 781 -11.44 -49.16 21.37
C LYS A 781 -10.42 -48.74 20.31
N ALA A 782 -9.67 -47.67 20.60
CA ALA A 782 -8.63 -47.14 19.73
C ALA A 782 -7.70 -48.22 19.14
N ILE A 783 -7.26 -49.19 19.96
CA ILE A 783 -6.37 -50.27 19.50
C ILE A 783 -7.00 -51.20 18.45
N HIS A 784 -8.30 -51.44 18.53
CA HIS A 784 -9.01 -52.25 17.53
C HIS A 784 -9.23 -51.45 16.25
N VAL A 785 -9.63 -50.19 16.39
CA VAL A 785 -9.83 -49.25 15.27
C VAL A 785 -8.53 -49.04 14.48
N ALA A 786 -7.39 -48.90 15.17
CA ALA A 786 -6.07 -48.84 14.54
C ALA A 786 -5.70 -50.14 13.79
N SER A 787 -6.10 -51.31 14.31
CA SER A 787 -5.85 -52.58 13.60
C SER A 787 -6.61 -52.70 12.28
N MET A 788 -7.64 -51.87 12.08
CA MET A 788 -8.41 -51.75 10.84
C MET A 788 -7.95 -50.59 9.94
N LEU A 789 -6.89 -49.86 10.34
CA LEU A 789 -6.36 -48.69 9.65
C LEU A 789 -7.38 -47.54 9.48
N GLU A 790 -8.37 -47.44 10.36
CA GLU A 790 -9.24 -46.26 10.41
C GLU A 790 -8.52 -45.04 11.02
N ILE A 791 -7.46 -45.29 11.79
CA ILE A 791 -6.52 -44.30 12.33
C ILE A 791 -5.08 -44.80 12.11
N ASP A 792 -4.12 -43.88 12.13
CA ASP A 792 -2.71 -44.18 11.85
C ASP A 792 -2.01 -44.90 13.01
N ASP A 793 -2.31 -44.52 14.26
CA ASP A 793 -1.70 -45.14 15.45
C ASP A 793 -2.48 -44.82 16.74
N VAL A 794 -2.23 -45.61 17.78
CA VAL A 794 -2.59 -45.32 19.18
C VAL A 794 -1.32 -44.96 19.94
N ILE A 795 -1.18 -43.68 20.29
CA ILE A 795 0.07 -43.10 20.77
C ILE A 795 0.05 -42.86 22.28
N ASP A 796 1.23 -42.84 22.91
CA ASP A 796 1.36 -42.26 24.26
C ASP A 796 1.01 -40.76 24.19
N PRO A 797 0.09 -40.24 25.03
CA PRO A 797 -0.24 -38.81 25.06
C PRO A 797 0.98 -37.88 25.14
N ALA A 798 2.06 -38.32 25.79
CA ALA A 798 3.29 -37.55 25.90
C ALA A 798 4.04 -37.36 24.56
N GLU A 799 3.81 -38.23 23.56
CA GLU A 799 4.44 -38.15 22.24
C GLU A 799 3.67 -37.28 21.24
N THR A 800 2.52 -36.70 21.64
CA THR A 800 1.65 -35.91 20.75
C THR A 800 2.42 -34.79 20.02
N ARG A 801 3.28 -34.04 20.73
CA ARG A 801 4.12 -32.98 20.14
C ARG A 801 5.07 -33.51 19.07
N ARG A 802 5.67 -34.69 19.30
CA ARG A 802 6.60 -35.31 18.33
C ARG A 802 5.90 -35.65 17.03
N TRP A 803 4.67 -36.18 17.10
CA TRP A 803 3.85 -36.47 15.92
C TRP A 803 3.54 -35.20 15.12
N ILE A 804 3.07 -34.16 15.81
CA ILE A 804 2.80 -32.84 15.21
C ILE A 804 4.06 -32.32 14.49
N MET A 805 5.19 -32.32 15.17
CA MET A 805 6.44 -31.78 14.62
C MET A 805 7.00 -32.63 13.48
N ARG A 806 6.82 -33.95 13.51
CA ARG A 806 7.16 -34.80 12.36
C ARG A 806 6.31 -34.44 11.15
N GLY A 807 4.99 -34.31 11.34
CA GLY A 807 4.07 -33.90 10.28
C GLY A 807 4.41 -32.53 9.69
N LEU A 808 4.66 -31.53 10.53
CA LEU A 808 5.04 -30.19 10.10
C LEU A 808 6.38 -30.11 9.37
N ARG A 809 7.35 -30.97 9.72
CA ARG A 809 8.66 -31.03 9.04
C ARG A 809 8.59 -31.76 7.70
N THR A 810 7.62 -32.65 7.53
CA THR A 810 7.40 -33.40 6.28
C THR A 810 6.51 -32.64 5.30
N ALA A 811 5.57 -31.83 5.79
CA ALA A 811 4.74 -30.99 4.95
C ALA A 811 5.61 -30.00 4.12
N PRO A 812 5.33 -29.82 2.82
CA PRO A 812 6.05 -28.85 2.01
C PRO A 812 5.80 -27.43 2.53
N PRO A 813 6.76 -26.50 2.36
CA PRO A 813 6.56 -25.11 2.72
C PRO A 813 5.41 -24.50 1.90
N PRO A 814 4.64 -23.56 2.46
CA PRO A 814 3.63 -22.82 1.70
C PRO A 814 4.25 -22.11 0.49
N VAL A 815 3.56 -22.18 -0.65
CA VAL A 815 3.99 -21.48 -1.88
C VAL A 815 3.80 -19.98 -1.68
N ALA A 816 4.81 -19.18 -2.00
CA ALA A 816 4.70 -17.72 -1.95
C ALA A 816 3.59 -17.23 -2.90
N ARG A 817 2.62 -16.46 -2.37
CA ARG A 817 1.46 -15.99 -3.14
C ARG A 817 1.56 -14.51 -3.49
N GLN A 818 1.04 -14.16 -4.66
CA GLN A 818 0.86 -12.77 -5.09
C GLN A 818 -0.53 -12.19 -4.76
N GLY A 819 -1.42 -12.97 -4.18
CA GLY A 819 -2.79 -12.57 -3.87
C GLY A 819 -3.39 -13.39 -2.74
N LYS A 820 -4.70 -13.26 -2.57
CA LYS A 820 -5.42 -13.97 -1.52
C LYS A 820 -5.47 -15.47 -1.80
N LYS A 821 -5.40 -16.26 -0.73
CA LYS A 821 -5.66 -17.71 -0.81
C LYS A 821 -7.14 -18.02 -0.91
N ARG A 822 -7.92 -17.31 -0.08
CA ARG A 822 -9.38 -17.35 -0.03
C ARG A 822 -9.90 -15.99 -0.49
N PRO A 823 -11.06 -15.91 -1.16
CA PRO A 823 -11.60 -14.63 -1.61
C PRO A 823 -11.79 -13.63 -0.45
N HIS A 824 -12.13 -14.16 0.73
CA HIS A 824 -12.23 -13.46 2.02
C HIS A 824 -12.18 -14.52 3.14
N ILE A 825 -12.07 -14.05 4.38
CA ILE A 825 -12.40 -14.82 5.59
C ILE A 825 -13.82 -14.42 5.96
N GLU A 826 -14.72 -15.39 6.09
CA GLU A 826 -16.11 -15.11 6.48
C GLU A 826 -16.13 -14.43 7.86
N THR A 827 -16.95 -13.39 8.03
CA THR A 827 -17.05 -12.67 9.31
C THR A 827 -17.74 -13.49 10.40
N TRP A 828 -18.42 -14.57 10.02
CA TRP A 828 -19.22 -15.41 10.91
C TRP A 828 -18.71 -16.84 11.04
#